data_AF-A0A8H7SZV2-F1
#
_entry.id   AF-A0A8H7SZV2-F1
#
_cell.length_a   1.000
_cell.length_b   1.000
_cell.length_c   1.000
_cell.angle_alpha   90.00
_cell.angle_beta   90.00
_cell.angle_gamma   90.00
#
_symmetry.space_group_name_H-M   'P 1'
#
loop_
_entity.id
_entity.type
_entity.pdbx_description
1 polymer ?
#
loop_
_entity_poly.entity_id
_entity_poly.type
_entity_poly.pdbx_seq_one_letter_code
_entity_poly.pdbx_strand_id
1 'polypeptide(L)'
;MASLSTLWWRQLNTTAPDVDTIADAEFKKVNFIDFFGKWLQHGDNARKFSFDSLLTIFYNGSNQNPPLYTVQIFVVADGDAITDKSDDNWFNPHARLLALISPYSSSGVQTFGSSPGSWTVCIVGSNEIHENSQRFLQVASWFDNEFRFYGREQPNAKEDVAWIYQGRSSGAFDPKTAYLGPFNGHVNGACIMKELHEPWLHWYSPSDNGIADCLNATDIAAFKAAPYLTRPGSTVLQGANVVTADVLEIAVKKGVNNWFNKRRSNDFWNPDQSGLLPEPQNVQRWVAHLLLTTTINIIAQRTSDNIAPLDNFIDNELLSNLNILLQEIGPDDKDKPPADLWKTLSVGTMGGGKQTDEHNIVEFALVQEGEGQSQFNILTSSYEDARGVFYMQSILGGKTPAFLFSQATLYALLMVDIWNPIYSWRRAVLMAYLPPLIKWDGKSYDLEANFIALIRQSSFANANITDSPEYQFLQLIDSPPPISTYQAQIKAYFGVVSKRLLTYDGLLDYMTLAECRRRIYRPVPLNEFGYTLPYALKYTGSKFLEMTAQGTIQPMPQRGQDLLSAWTNGLASFSPSILPVFPNTTSVTPVVSPSVGILPSPGNAVLCEKATSLSTASAKKCPFMTIRNNSTQLNSKIVASPTWNDDILPIISTPYWIPEADRAGVGNGWINSMDYWGPFDISDPSQVKDKAVLIYQVLRSKWMPITDDPRDYWPEEALETFRSWANTGFRTTSKDPVTVHIVIPTPTTKPIHLRVRKDIRNLPASEIQEFRSKLDDVLKVGTLQSKWQELGNLQALIDFPIPYWDGFAEDTANPGSEFAGIPSIFLEDTYVHPSGEIRPNPLKYALAQDGRSAASIPGDPSIPYVTRNPTLVAGSKDPSWNAKINLFSLYHQQIGTALEKSSFSEPESITTTEGKPYGIPWANLGAFTDTQPDDLYPYRFNFDGLFEQVHDNYHGWIGPDMSINSTTAFDPIFLAYHSNMDRIAAIYLEAHPQQQFTFNFPIKPFTENATNVSYNDPRQYIYTTLGDMAKDTMALGYAYGPPAGVDPVKLASKIPASRLKPTATNGTAKKLNSCSKLAMNDVTDETSLDNSRKALSSKRTFSSVGGNALSILSVKRNKTTRGEGVPYVVFNDVVCTSESYQIDVFAPNSSSHVVDPVKNPSFIGHIFRLGMGRSTGGFRCDKSPVTRCLDAQKWANELKEGKVDCKVTELQTGKVIDENVWKKWKGFVPSVRWVFE
;
A
#
# COMPACT_ATOMS: atom_id res chain seq x y z
N MET A 1 17.12 22.78 -22.74
CA MET A 1 15.96 23.51 -23.31
C MET A 1 15.32 22.84 -24.53
N ALA A 2 15.80 21.68 -25.02
CA ALA A 2 15.12 20.93 -26.09
C ALA A 2 14.28 19.73 -25.59
N SER A 3 14.24 19.45 -24.28
CA SER A 3 13.60 18.24 -23.73
C SER A 3 12.07 18.35 -23.58
N LEU A 4 11.55 19.47 -23.08
CA LEU A 4 10.15 19.61 -22.64
C LEU A 4 9.06 19.57 -23.74
N SER A 5 9.43 19.38 -25.01
CA SER A 5 8.50 19.07 -26.12
C SER A 5 8.72 17.67 -26.71
N THR A 6 9.48 16.82 -26.01
CA THR A 6 9.78 15.45 -26.46
C THR A 6 8.61 14.55 -26.14
N LEU A 7 7.91 14.09 -27.18
CA LEU A 7 6.91 13.03 -27.09
C LEU A 7 7.60 11.66 -27.08
N TRP A 8 7.13 10.76 -26.22
CA TRP A 8 7.69 9.41 -26.04
C TRP A 8 6.67 8.35 -26.43
N TRP A 9 7.13 7.11 -26.54
CA TRP A 9 6.27 5.92 -26.66
C TRP A 9 6.83 4.77 -25.81
N ARG A 10 5.93 3.98 -25.22
CA ARG A 10 6.29 2.84 -24.38
C ARG A 10 6.33 1.55 -25.18
N GLN A 11 7.42 0.80 -25.05
CA GLN A 11 7.45 -0.61 -25.41
C GLN A 11 7.09 -1.44 -24.17
N LEU A 12 5.96 -2.15 -24.25
CA LEU A 12 5.49 -3.08 -23.23
C LEU A 12 6.31 -4.39 -23.31
N ASN A 13 6.70 -4.96 -22.16
CA ASN A 13 7.47 -6.20 -22.08
C ASN A 13 6.80 -7.23 -21.13
N THR A 14 7.13 -8.53 -21.27
CA THR A 14 6.62 -9.61 -20.39
C THR A 14 7.66 -10.21 -19.43
N THR A 15 8.94 -9.85 -19.57
CA THR A 15 10.06 -10.47 -18.82
C THR A 15 11.14 -9.46 -18.40
N ALA A 16 10.79 -8.17 -18.45
CA ALA A 16 11.65 -7.03 -18.15
C ALA A 16 10.75 -5.81 -17.89
N PRO A 17 11.26 -4.72 -17.27
CA PRO A 17 10.55 -3.45 -17.23
C PRO A 17 10.19 -2.93 -18.63
N ASP A 18 9.13 -2.14 -18.72
CA ASP A 18 8.78 -1.41 -19.92
C ASP A 18 9.84 -0.35 -20.26
N VAL A 19 10.01 -0.04 -21.54
CA VAL A 19 11.05 0.89 -22.02
C VAL A 19 10.40 2.06 -22.76
N ASP A 20 10.64 3.27 -22.28
CA ASP A 20 10.13 4.49 -22.92
C ASP A 20 11.16 5.05 -23.91
N THR A 21 10.80 5.08 -25.20
CA THR A 21 11.65 5.55 -26.29
C THR A 21 11.13 6.87 -26.85
N ILE A 22 12.02 7.75 -27.32
CA ILE A 22 11.61 9.00 -27.97
C ILE A 22 10.84 8.67 -29.26
N ALA A 23 9.67 9.28 -29.45
CA ALA A 23 8.92 9.14 -30.69
C ALA A 23 9.61 9.94 -31.81
N ASP A 24 10.23 9.25 -32.76
CA ASP A 24 10.83 9.86 -33.95
C ASP A 24 9.77 10.31 -34.97
N ALA A 25 10.23 10.80 -36.13
CA ALA A 25 9.34 11.31 -37.18
C ALA A 25 8.47 10.22 -37.83
N GLU A 26 8.97 9.00 -38.00
CA GLU A 26 8.22 7.90 -38.60
C GLU A 26 7.24 7.29 -37.59
N PHE A 27 7.64 7.16 -36.31
CA PHE A 27 6.72 6.75 -35.25
C PHE A 27 5.55 7.73 -35.10
N LYS A 28 5.83 9.05 -35.10
CA LYS A 28 4.78 10.09 -35.04
C LYS A 28 3.83 10.02 -36.23
N LYS A 29 4.38 9.90 -37.45
CA LYS A 29 3.65 9.78 -38.72
C LYS A 29 2.71 8.57 -38.79
N VAL A 30 2.99 7.49 -38.05
CA VAL A 30 2.13 6.30 -37.98
C VAL A 30 1.20 6.30 -36.76
N ASN A 31 1.67 6.77 -35.59
CA ASN A 31 0.95 6.59 -34.33
C ASN A 31 0.32 7.85 -33.73
N PHE A 32 0.85 9.04 -33.99
CA PHE A 32 0.30 10.31 -33.50
C PHE A 32 -0.60 10.94 -34.58
N ILE A 33 -1.52 10.12 -35.13
CA ILE A 33 -2.38 10.46 -36.28
C ILE A 33 -3.82 10.84 -35.89
N ASP A 34 -4.22 10.56 -34.66
CA ASP A 34 -5.47 10.99 -34.06
C ASP A 34 -5.47 12.48 -33.72
N PHE A 35 -6.58 13.00 -33.18
CA PHE A 35 -6.69 14.41 -32.83
C PHE A 35 -5.67 14.81 -31.75
N PHE A 36 -5.60 14.08 -30.63
CA PHE A 36 -4.70 14.43 -29.52
C PHE A 36 -3.22 14.25 -29.90
N GLY A 37 -2.86 13.16 -30.58
CA GLY A 37 -1.52 12.92 -31.10
C GLY A 37 -1.03 14.01 -32.06
N LYS A 38 -1.90 14.51 -32.94
CA LYS A 38 -1.60 15.70 -33.77
C LYS A 38 -1.52 16.98 -32.94
N TRP A 39 -2.50 17.21 -32.07
CA TRP A 39 -2.59 18.39 -31.21
C TRP A 39 -1.33 18.58 -30.35
N LEU A 40 -0.79 17.51 -29.76
CA LEU A 40 0.46 17.49 -29.00
C LEU A 40 1.69 17.97 -29.81
N GLN A 41 1.69 17.83 -31.14
CA GLN A 41 2.80 18.22 -32.01
C GLN A 41 2.75 19.70 -32.43
N HIS A 42 1.77 20.48 -31.97
CA HIS A 42 1.62 21.89 -32.32
C HIS A 42 1.97 22.82 -31.15
N GLY A 43 2.91 23.75 -31.38
CA GLY A 43 3.30 24.76 -30.39
C GLY A 43 3.77 24.15 -29.08
N ASP A 44 3.29 24.70 -27.96
CA ASP A 44 3.59 24.23 -26.60
C ASP A 44 2.52 23.29 -26.02
N ASN A 45 1.64 22.71 -26.86
CA ASN A 45 0.59 21.78 -26.41
C ASN A 45 1.16 20.55 -25.68
N ALA A 46 2.35 20.08 -26.08
CA ALA A 46 3.09 19.02 -25.41
C ALA A 46 3.46 19.32 -23.94
N ARG A 47 3.32 20.57 -23.47
CA ARG A 47 3.60 20.99 -22.08
C ARG A 47 2.34 21.10 -21.21
N LYS A 48 1.16 20.81 -21.73
CA LYS A 48 -0.09 20.84 -20.96
C LYS A 48 -0.18 19.56 -20.14
N PHE A 49 -0.05 19.71 -18.83
CA PHE A 49 0.26 18.63 -17.89
C PHE A 49 -0.67 18.57 -16.67
N SER A 50 -1.65 19.46 -16.55
CA SER A 50 -2.74 19.37 -15.57
C SER A 50 -4.09 19.22 -16.27
N PHE A 51 -5.09 18.67 -15.58
CA PHE A 51 -6.45 18.52 -16.10
C PHE A 51 -7.01 19.88 -16.57
N ASP A 52 -6.86 20.91 -15.73
CA ASP A 52 -7.25 22.29 -16.02
C ASP A 52 -6.53 22.87 -17.26
N SER A 53 -5.22 22.64 -17.38
CA SER A 53 -4.43 23.15 -18.52
C SER A 53 -4.86 22.58 -19.88
N LEU A 54 -5.48 21.39 -19.87
CA LEU A 54 -6.12 20.78 -21.04
C LEU A 54 -7.56 21.27 -21.20
N LEU A 55 -8.38 21.14 -20.16
CA LEU A 55 -9.82 21.43 -20.22
C LEU A 55 -10.13 22.89 -20.54
N THR A 56 -9.37 23.83 -19.99
CA THR A 56 -9.56 25.26 -20.27
C THR A 56 -9.42 25.60 -21.76
N ILE A 57 -8.60 24.87 -22.53
CA ILE A 57 -8.45 25.06 -23.98
C ILE A 57 -9.73 24.63 -24.71
N PHE A 58 -10.27 23.46 -24.37
CA PHE A 58 -11.49 22.93 -24.99
C PHE A 58 -12.75 23.69 -24.54
N TYR A 59 -12.83 24.09 -23.28
CA TYR A 59 -13.90 24.93 -22.76
C TYR A 59 -13.92 26.32 -23.41
N ASN A 60 -12.77 26.96 -23.58
CA ASN A 60 -12.70 28.23 -24.31
C ASN A 60 -13.11 28.06 -25.79
N GLY A 61 -12.85 26.90 -26.40
CA GLY A 61 -13.35 26.55 -27.73
C GLY A 61 -14.87 26.29 -27.79
N SER A 62 -15.47 25.70 -26.75
CA SER A 62 -16.93 25.50 -26.67
C SER A 62 -17.72 26.78 -26.41
N ASN A 63 -17.06 27.83 -25.90
CA ASN A 63 -17.66 29.15 -25.67
C ASN A 63 -17.45 30.16 -26.83
N GLN A 64 -16.89 29.73 -27.96
CA GLN A 64 -16.79 30.57 -29.17
C GLN A 64 -18.16 30.69 -29.86
N ASN A 65 -18.27 31.63 -30.81
CA ASN A 65 -19.45 31.78 -31.66
C ASN A 65 -19.03 31.76 -33.15
N PRO A 66 -19.29 30.66 -33.89
CA PRO A 66 -19.89 29.41 -33.43
C PRO A 66 -18.97 28.61 -32.47
N PRO A 67 -19.52 27.71 -31.63
CA PRO A 67 -18.71 26.82 -30.80
C PRO A 67 -17.86 25.88 -31.65
N LEU A 68 -16.63 25.59 -31.19
CA LEU A 68 -15.72 24.64 -31.85
C LEU A 68 -15.89 23.21 -31.33
N TYR A 69 -16.19 23.07 -30.04
CA TYR A 69 -16.20 21.79 -29.33
C TYR A 69 -17.48 21.60 -28.51
N THR A 70 -17.86 20.34 -28.32
CA THR A 70 -18.74 19.92 -27.22
C THR A 70 -17.83 19.40 -26.10
N VAL A 71 -18.07 19.81 -24.86
CA VAL A 71 -17.33 19.35 -23.68
C VAL A 71 -18.33 18.85 -22.65
N GLN A 72 -18.22 17.58 -22.26
CA GLN A 72 -19.05 16.90 -21.26
C GLN A 72 -18.12 16.44 -20.14
N ILE A 73 -18.52 16.62 -18.89
CA ILE A 73 -17.72 16.26 -17.71
C ILE A 73 -18.57 15.40 -16.79
N PHE A 74 -17.95 14.34 -16.29
CA PHE A 74 -18.50 13.38 -15.35
C PHE A 74 -17.60 13.36 -14.12
N VAL A 75 -18.19 13.20 -12.95
CA VAL A 75 -17.46 13.09 -11.68
C VAL A 75 -17.80 11.73 -11.07
N VAL A 76 -16.79 11.03 -10.58
CA VAL A 76 -16.92 9.74 -9.91
C VAL A 76 -16.19 9.79 -8.57
N ALA A 77 -16.76 9.19 -7.53
CA ALA A 77 -16.12 9.02 -6.23
C ALA A 77 -15.45 7.64 -6.20
N ASP A 78 -14.14 7.59 -6.45
CA ASP A 78 -13.40 6.33 -6.38
C ASP A 78 -13.30 5.88 -4.92
N GLY A 79 -13.85 4.68 -4.65
CA GLY A 79 -13.85 4.05 -3.34
C GLY A 79 -15.24 3.67 -2.84
N ASP A 80 -16.19 4.62 -2.74
CA ASP A 80 -17.51 4.33 -2.16
C ASP A 80 -18.62 5.29 -2.65
N ALA A 81 -19.85 5.03 -2.24
CA ALA A 81 -21.05 5.73 -2.68
C ALA A 81 -21.06 7.22 -2.31
N ILE A 82 -21.57 8.05 -3.24
CA ILE A 82 -21.63 9.52 -3.11
C ILE A 82 -22.53 10.02 -1.96
N THR A 83 -23.41 9.19 -1.43
CA THR A 83 -24.43 9.58 -0.45
C THR A 83 -23.94 9.62 1.00
N ASP A 84 -22.84 8.93 1.31
CA ASP A 84 -22.58 8.47 2.66
C ASP A 84 -21.46 9.29 3.31
N LYS A 85 -21.81 10.05 4.36
CA LYS A 85 -20.80 10.60 5.26
C LYS A 85 -20.33 9.49 6.19
N SER A 86 -19.13 9.00 5.97
CA SER A 86 -18.36 8.39 7.05
C SER A 86 -18.10 9.47 8.11
N ASP A 87 -18.65 9.30 9.33
CA ASP A 87 -18.31 10.11 10.51
C ASP A 87 -16.87 9.79 11.03
N ASP A 88 -16.00 9.30 10.14
CA ASP A 88 -14.99 8.30 10.45
C ASP A 88 -13.72 8.56 9.60
N ASN A 89 -12.78 9.32 10.17
CA ASN A 89 -11.63 9.93 9.47
C ASN A 89 -10.61 8.95 8.84
N TRP A 90 -10.84 7.64 8.89
CA TRP A 90 -9.93 6.62 8.33
C TRP A 90 -10.13 6.37 6.83
N PHE A 91 -11.28 6.77 6.27
CA PHE A 91 -11.60 6.61 4.84
C PHE A 91 -12.32 7.85 4.28
N ASN A 92 -11.91 8.26 3.09
CA ASN A 92 -12.48 9.39 2.34
C ASN A 92 -12.36 9.08 0.83
N PRO A 93 -13.47 8.85 0.09
CA PRO A 93 -13.42 8.48 -1.31
C PRO A 93 -12.91 9.65 -2.18
N HIS A 94 -12.08 9.35 -3.16
CA HIS A 94 -11.42 10.38 -3.97
C HIS A 94 -12.25 10.71 -5.22
N ALA A 95 -12.67 11.97 -5.35
CA ALA A 95 -13.32 12.42 -6.57
C ALA A 95 -12.34 12.41 -7.75
N ARG A 96 -12.64 11.63 -8.80
CA ARG A 96 -11.97 11.70 -10.11
C ARG A 96 -12.88 12.40 -11.13
N LEU A 97 -12.24 12.98 -12.14
CA LEU A 97 -12.88 13.75 -13.20
C LEU A 97 -12.61 13.11 -14.56
N LEU A 98 -13.69 12.85 -15.28
CA LEU A 98 -13.68 12.34 -16.66
C LEU A 98 -14.28 13.41 -17.57
N ALA A 99 -13.54 13.85 -18.58
CA ALA A 99 -14.04 14.76 -19.61
C ALA A 99 -14.08 14.09 -20.98
N LEU A 100 -15.21 14.17 -21.67
CA LEU A 100 -15.37 13.78 -23.07
C LEU A 100 -15.53 15.03 -23.95
N ILE A 101 -14.63 15.18 -24.91
CA ILE A 101 -14.55 16.32 -25.82
C ILE A 101 -14.73 15.84 -27.25
N SER A 102 -15.68 16.40 -27.99
CA SER A 102 -15.89 16.15 -29.43
C SER A 102 -15.90 17.46 -30.22
N PRO A 103 -15.84 17.44 -31.57
CA PRO A 103 -16.31 18.55 -32.38
C PRO A 103 -17.71 19.00 -31.96
N TYR A 104 -17.99 20.30 -32.06
CA TYR A 104 -19.36 20.81 -31.96
C TYR A 104 -20.18 20.36 -33.18
N SER A 105 -21.47 20.06 -32.97
CA SER A 105 -22.43 19.84 -34.05
C SER A 105 -23.81 20.31 -33.65
N SER A 106 -24.49 21.02 -34.56
CA SER A 106 -25.90 21.38 -34.44
C SER A 106 -26.85 20.18 -34.51
N SER A 107 -26.35 18.99 -34.90
CA SER A 107 -27.10 17.72 -34.88
C SER A 107 -27.04 17.00 -33.53
N GLY A 108 -26.44 17.60 -32.51
CA GLY A 108 -26.22 16.99 -31.20
C GLY A 108 -24.86 16.30 -31.08
N VAL A 109 -24.60 15.76 -29.89
CA VAL A 109 -23.28 15.31 -29.43
C VAL A 109 -22.71 14.16 -30.27
N GLN A 110 -21.44 14.27 -30.69
CA GLN A 110 -20.80 13.33 -31.61
C GLN A 110 -19.72 12.42 -30.98
N THR A 111 -19.66 12.36 -29.65
CA THR A 111 -18.82 11.47 -28.84
C THR A 111 -18.77 10.04 -29.43
N PHE A 112 -17.55 9.52 -29.63
CA PHE A 112 -17.23 8.21 -30.24
C PHE A 112 -17.98 7.90 -31.55
N GLY A 113 -18.13 8.90 -32.43
CA GLY A 113 -18.72 8.74 -33.76
C GLY A 113 -17.85 7.93 -34.73
N SER A 114 -18.49 7.28 -35.71
CA SER A 114 -17.85 6.41 -36.70
C SER A 114 -17.62 7.05 -38.08
N SER A 115 -18.16 8.25 -38.31
CA SER A 115 -17.96 9.01 -39.55
C SER A 115 -16.48 9.38 -39.76
N PRO A 116 -15.97 9.39 -41.01
CA PRO A 116 -14.62 9.85 -41.30
C PRO A 116 -14.35 11.26 -40.75
N GLY A 117 -13.25 11.43 -40.02
CA GLY A 117 -12.90 12.69 -39.36
C GLY A 117 -13.61 12.93 -38.01
N SER A 118 -14.51 12.04 -37.58
CA SER A 118 -14.97 12.03 -36.18
C SER A 118 -13.81 11.68 -35.25
N TRP A 119 -13.72 12.40 -34.14
CA TRP A 119 -12.76 12.16 -33.07
C TRP A 119 -13.41 12.47 -31.72
N THR A 120 -12.83 11.94 -30.65
CA THR A 120 -13.22 12.28 -29.28
C THR A 120 -11.99 12.17 -28.39
N VAL A 121 -11.75 13.17 -27.55
CA VAL A 121 -10.70 13.10 -26.52
C VAL A 121 -11.39 12.81 -25.19
N CYS A 122 -11.04 11.67 -24.59
CA CYS A 122 -11.35 11.33 -23.21
C CYS A 122 -10.14 11.72 -22.34
N ILE A 123 -10.35 12.53 -21.31
CA ILE A 123 -9.33 12.98 -20.36
C ILE A 123 -9.76 12.54 -18.96
N VAL A 124 -8.89 11.85 -18.24
CA VAL A 124 -9.16 11.39 -16.87
C VAL A 124 -8.08 11.93 -15.93
N GLY A 125 -8.48 12.49 -14.79
CA GLY A 125 -7.58 12.99 -13.76
C GLY A 125 -8.23 13.10 -12.38
N SER A 126 -7.43 13.46 -11.38
CA SER A 126 -7.88 13.65 -9.98
C SER A 126 -8.63 14.96 -9.73
N ASN A 127 -9.31 15.05 -8.58
CA ASN A 127 -9.78 16.29 -7.93
C ASN A 127 -8.74 17.44 -7.93
N GLU A 128 -7.45 17.14 -7.77
CA GLU A 128 -6.37 18.11 -7.98
C GLU A 128 -6.25 18.46 -9.48
N ILE A 129 -7.10 19.39 -9.95
CA ILE A 129 -7.19 19.80 -11.36
C ILE A 129 -6.00 20.64 -11.85
N HIS A 130 -5.31 21.33 -10.96
CA HIS A 130 -4.18 22.21 -11.27
C HIS A 130 -2.82 21.46 -11.17
N GLU A 131 -1.70 22.18 -11.14
CA GLU A 131 -0.39 21.65 -11.55
C GLU A 131 0.33 20.77 -10.51
N ASN A 132 -0.14 19.54 -10.31
CA ASN A 132 0.60 18.49 -9.58
C ASN A 132 1.18 17.43 -10.55
N SER A 133 2.51 17.41 -10.70
CA SER A 133 3.25 16.46 -11.57
C SER A 133 3.23 15.01 -11.09
N GLN A 134 2.72 14.73 -9.88
CA GLN A 134 2.67 13.39 -9.27
C GLN A 134 1.27 12.74 -9.29
N ARG A 135 0.22 13.50 -9.64
CA ARG A 135 -1.17 12.99 -9.69
C ARG A 135 -1.50 12.22 -10.97
N PHE A 136 -2.68 11.62 -11.01
CA PHE A 136 -3.20 10.92 -12.19
C PHE A 136 -3.55 11.89 -13.32
N LEU A 137 -3.03 11.65 -14.53
CA LEU A 137 -3.54 12.26 -15.75
C LEU A 137 -3.30 11.34 -16.95
N GLN A 138 -4.37 10.85 -17.55
CA GLN A 138 -4.36 10.03 -18.76
C GLN A 138 -5.34 10.55 -19.81
N VAL A 139 -5.06 10.26 -21.08
CA VAL A 139 -5.86 10.66 -22.22
C VAL A 139 -6.06 9.49 -23.18
N ALA A 140 -7.32 9.15 -23.48
CA ALA A 140 -7.69 8.20 -24.52
C ALA A 140 -8.32 8.96 -25.71
N SER A 141 -7.64 8.90 -26.86
CA SER A 141 -8.02 9.64 -28.06
C SER A 141 -8.64 8.71 -29.10
N TRP A 142 -9.91 8.93 -29.41
CA TRP A 142 -10.68 8.17 -30.40
C TRP A 142 -10.47 8.71 -31.81
N PHE A 143 -10.07 7.83 -32.74
CA PHE A 143 -9.87 8.14 -34.15
C PHE A 143 -9.96 6.89 -35.03
N ASP A 144 -10.61 6.98 -36.19
CA ASP A 144 -10.85 5.85 -37.11
C ASP A 144 -11.44 4.60 -36.41
N ASN A 145 -12.29 4.85 -35.42
CA ASN A 145 -12.90 3.85 -34.54
C ASN A 145 -11.92 3.05 -33.66
N GLU A 146 -10.65 3.47 -33.53
CA GLU A 146 -9.70 2.96 -32.54
C GLU A 146 -9.52 3.97 -31.38
N PHE A 147 -9.15 3.48 -30.19
CA PHE A 147 -8.61 4.32 -29.12
C PHE A 147 -7.08 4.34 -29.18
N ARG A 148 -6.47 5.50 -28.89
CA ARG A 148 -5.02 5.66 -28.68
C ARG A 148 -4.77 6.23 -27.28
N PHE A 149 -3.93 5.56 -26.52
CA PHE A 149 -3.74 5.81 -25.08
C PHE A 149 -2.45 6.61 -24.84
N TYR A 150 -2.56 7.66 -24.03
CA TYR A 150 -1.49 8.59 -23.69
C TYR A 150 -1.45 8.81 -22.17
N GLY A 151 -0.32 8.54 -21.54
CA GLY A 151 -0.09 8.84 -20.12
C GLY A 151 0.85 10.03 -19.94
N ARG A 152 0.61 10.84 -18.90
CA ARG A 152 1.55 11.88 -18.45
C ARG A 152 2.42 11.34 -17.32
N GLU A 153 3.59 10.83 -17.68
CA GLU A 153 4.49 10.08 -16.78
C GLU A 153 5.96 10.52 -16.93
N GLN A 154 6.84 9.98 -16.09
CA GLN A 154 8.30 10.19 -16.15
C GLN A 154 8.98 9.12 -17.02
N PRO A 155 9.47 9.44 -18.24
CA PRO A 155 9.94 8.41 -19.18
C PRO A 155 11.21 7.71 -18.70
N ASN A 156 11.12 6.39 -18.47
CA ASN A 156 12.17 5.61 -17.78
C ASN A 156 12.57 6.17 -16.40
N ALA A 157 11.61 6.67 -15.61
CA ALA A 157 11.83 7.22 -14.26
C ALA A 157 12.86 8.37 -14.18
N LYS A 158 12.82 9.29 -15.14
CA LYS A 158 13.64 10.51 -15.19
C LYS A 158 12.87 11.72 -14.64
N GLU A 159 13.58 12.76 -14.21
CA GLU A 159 12.99 13.92 -13.51
C GLU A 159 11.90 14.65 -14.33
N ASP A 160 12.13 14.88 -15.64
CA ASP A 160 11.17 15.51 -16.57
C ASP A 160 9.93 14.60 -16.80
N VAL A 161 8.72 15.10 -16.53
CA VAL A 161 7.47 14.48 -17.02
C VAL A 161 7.24 14.77 -18.50
N ALA A 162 6.62 13.82 -19.22
CA ALA A 162 6.26 13.97 -20.62
C ALA A 162 5.01 13.17 -20.99
N TRP A 163 4.46 13.45 -22.19
CA TRP A 163 3.43 12.61 -22.79
C TRP A 163 4.05 11.37 -23.44
N ILE A 164 3.61 10.20 -22.96
CA ILE A 164 4.04 8.88 -23.43
C ILE A 164 2.85 8.22 -24.15
N TYR A 165 3.01 7.87 -25.42
CA TYR A 165 2.08 7.00 -26.14
C TYR A 165 2.21 5.56 -25.64
N GLN A 166 1.14 5.00 -25.07
CA GLN A 166 1.14 3.69 -24.42
C GLN A 166 0.59 2.56 -25.29
N GLY A 167 -0.16 2.90 -26.34
CA GLY A 167 -0.68 1.93 -27.29
C GLY A 167 -1.93 2.38 -28.03
N ARG A 168 -2.50 1.45 -28.80
CA ARG A 168 -3.81 1.60 -29.46
C ARG A 168 -4.68 0.37 -29.18
N SER A 169 -5.99 0.52 -29.16
CA SER A 169 -6.97 -0.53 -28.81
C SER A 169 -6.77 -1.87 -29.51
N SER A 170 -6.25 -1.89 -30.75
CA SER A 170 -5.93 -3.14 -31.47
C SER A 170 -4.85 -4.01 -30.82
N GLY A 171 -3.99 -3.44 -29.97
CA GLY A 171 -3.01 -4.17 -29.16
C GLY A 171 -3.61 -5.08 -28.08
N ALA A 172 -4.89 -4.88 -27.70
CA ALA A 172 -5.56 -5.69 -26.68
C ALA A 172 -5.79 -7.17 -27.09
N PHE A 173 -5.63 -7.50 -28.38
CA PHE A 173 -5.68 -8.87 -28.90
C PHE A 173 -4.30 -9.39 -29.36
N ASP A 174 -3.25 -8.55 -29.45
CA ASP A 174 -1.90 -9.02 -29.79
C ASP A 174 -1.29 -9.73 -28.57
N PRO A 175 -0.90 -11.03 -28.66
CA PRO A 175 -0.34 -11.78 -27.53
C PRO A 175 0.92 -11.19 -26.89
N LYS A 176 1.56 -10.18 -27.51
CA LYS A 176 2.72 -9.46 -26.96
C LYS A 176 2.36 -8.26 -26.09
N THR A 177 1.15 -7.72 -26.21
CA THR A 177 0.71 -6.50 -25.50
C THR A 177 -0.61 -6.66 -24.75
N ALA A 178 -1.42 -7.67 -25.07
CA ALA A 178 -2.68 -7.92 -24.38
C ALA A 178 -2.45 -8.10 -22.86
N TYR A 179 -3.32 -7.48 -22.05
CA TYR A 179 -3.20 -7.41 -20.58
C TYR A 179 -1.99 -6.62 -20.01
N LEU A 180 -1.16 -5.99 -20.85
CA LEU A 180 -0.06 -5.12 -20.43
C LEU A 180 -0.40 -3.63 -20.64
N GLY A 181 0.21 -2.75 -19.85
CA GLY A 181 -0.04 -1.31 -19.93
C GLY A 181 -1.54 -0.99 -19.91
N PRO A 182 -2.08 -0.13 -20.80
CA PRO A 182 -3.51 0.23 -20.79
C PRO A 182 -4.45 -0.95 -21.05
N PHE A 183 -3.95 -2.11 -21.51
CA PHE A 183 -4.75 -3.28 -21.84
C PHE A 183 -5.08 -4.18 -20.64
N ASN A 184 -4.66 -3.84 -19.40
CA ASN A 184 -5.19 -4.47 -18.19
C ASN A 184 -6.60 -3.94 -17.86
N GLY A 185 -6.81 -2.63 -17.97
CA GLY A 185 -8.10 -1.96 -17.80
C GLY A 185 -8.97 -2.01 -19.06
N HIS A 186 -8.34 -2.06 -20.24
CA HIS A 186 -9.01 -2.19 -21.55
C HIS A 186 -8.71 -3.55 -22.19
N VAL A 187 -9.10 -4.65 -21.51
CA VAL A 187 -8.80 -6.05 -21.88
C VAL A 187 -9.18 -6.40 -23.33
N ASN A 188 -10.26 -5.81 -23.85
CA ASN A 188 -10.73 -6.02 -25.22
C ASN A 188 -10.50 -4.81 -26.14
N GLY A 189 -9.81 -3.77 -25.66
CA GLY A 189 -9.47 -2.56 -26.38
C GLY A 189 -10.57 -1.48 -26.41
N ALA A 190 -11.79 -1.77 -25.96
CA ALA A 190 -12.83 -0.75 -25.87
C ALA A 190 -12.65 0.13 -24.63
N CYS A 191 -13.30 1.29 -24.62
CA CYS A 191 -13.53 2.04 -23.38
C CYS A 191 -14.51 1.25 -22.50
N ILE A 192 -14.21 1.10 -21.22
CA ILE A 192 -15.03 0.39 -20.24
C ILE A 192 -15.53 1.41 -19.21
N MET A 193 -16.81 1.29 -18.85
CA MET A 193 -17.42 1.96 -17.70
C MET A 193 -17.87 0.87 -16.73
N LYS A 194 -17.51 1.01 -15.46
CA LYS A 194 -18.08 0.24 -14.35
C LYS A 194 -19.33 0.98 -13.85
N GLU A 195 -20.32 0.22 -13.38
CA GLU A 195 -21.71 0.69 -13.28
C GLU A 195 -22.21 1.25 -14.62
N LEU A 196 -22.13 0.45 -15.69
CA LEU A 196 -22.59 0.92 -17.02
C LEU A 196 -24.09 1.30 -17.03
N HIS A 197 -24.90 0.80 -16.11
CA HIS A 197 -26.35 1.03 -16.02
C HIS A 197 -26.71 1.57 -14.64
N GLU A 198 -27.89 2.19 -14.51
CA GLU A 198 -28.41 2.58 -13.20
C GLU A 198 -28.72 1.36 -12.29
N PRO A 199 -28.65 1.50 -10.95
CA PRO A 199 -28.28 2.71 -10.22
C PRO A 199 -26.76 2.89 -10.13
N TRP A 200 -26.29 4.08 -10.53
CA TRP A 200 -24.91 4.49 -10.29
C TRP A 200 -24.71 4.86 -8.81
N LEU A 201 -23.73 4.26 -8.13
CA LEU A 201 -23.35 4.62 -6.77
C LEU A 201 -22.24 5.66 -6.75
N HIS A 202 -21.19 5.39 -7.53
CA HIS A 202 -19.96 6.18 -7.52
C HIS A 202 -20.06 7.38 -8.46
N TRP A 203 -20.98 7.40 -9.45
CA TRP A 203 -21.11 8.50 -10.40
C TRP A 203 -22.06 9.61 -9.93
N TYR A 204 -21.61 10.86 -10.06
CA TYR A 204 -22.36 12.05 -9.64
C TYR A 204 -23.58 12.33 -10.54
N SER A 205 -24.70 12.63 -9.89
CA SER A 205 -25.85 13.28 -10.50
C SER A 205 -26.03 14.69 -9.93
N PRO A 206 -26.31 15.74 -10.74
CA PRO A 206 -26.65 17.08 -10.24
C PRO A 206 -27.92 17.17 -9.37
N SER A 207 -28.66 16.06 -9.20
CA SER A 207 -29.71 15.92 -8.18
C SER A 207 -29.19 15.64 -6.77
N ASP A 208 -27.98 15.08 -6.66
CA ASP A 208 -27.46 14.43 -5.47
C ASP A 208 -26.41 15.34 -4.81
N ASN A 209 -26.69 15.85 -3.60
CA ASN A 209 -25.83 16.88 -2.98
C ASN A 209 -24.55 16.35 -2.32
N GLY A 210 -24.36 15.02 -2.21
CA GLY A 210 -23.37 14.41 -1.33
C GLY A 210 -21.90 14.55 -1.74
N ILE A 211 -21.57 14.63 -3.04
CA ILE A 211 -20.16 14.63 -3.47
C ILE A 211 -19.36 15.86 -3.00
N ALA A 212 -20.03 16.91 -2.51
CA ALA A 212 -19.37 18.04 -1.87
C ALA A 212 -18.63 17.64 -0.57
N ASP A 213 -19.01 16.52 0.05
CA ASP A 213 -18.40 15.99 1.27
C ASP A 213 -17.18 15.10 0.97
N CYS A 214 -17.08 14.55 -0.26
CA CYS A 214 -15.88 13.86 -0.78
C CYS A 214 -14.75 14.83 -1.21
N LEU A 215 -14.91 16.13 -1.00
CA LEU A 215 -14.01 17.18 -1.50
C LEU A 215 -13.49 18.04 -0.34
N ASN A 216 -12.18 18.29 -0.32
CA ASN A 216 -11.61 19.19 0.69
C ASN A 216 -11.86 20.67 0.32
N ALA A 217 -11.64 21.60 1.26
CA ALA A 217 -11.92 23.03 1.06
C ALA A 217 -11.14 23.66 -0.11
N THR A 218 -9.94 23.17 -0.42
CA THR A 218 -9.13 23.59 -1.58
C THR A 218 -9.74 23.09 -2.88
N ASP A 219 -10.17 21.83 -2.93
CA ASP A 219 -10.83 21.24 -4.12
C ASP A 219 -12.14 21.99 -4.40
N ILE A 220 -12.95 22.25 -3.37
CA ILE A 220 -14.20 23.02 -3.46
C ILE A 220 -13.93 24.44 -3.99
N ALA A 221 -12.82 25.07 -3.60
CA ALA A 221 -12.43 26.39 -4.10
C ALA A 221 -11.97 26.32 -5.57
N ALA A 222 -11.15 25.33 -5.93
CA ALA A 222 -10.69 25.11 -7.31
C ALA A 222 -11.85 24.78 -8.25
N PHE A 223 -12.74 23.87 -7.86
CA PHE A 223 -13.94 23.50 -8.63
C PHE A 223 -14.89 24.69 -8.80
N LYS A 224 -15.00 25.59 -7.81
CA LYS A 224 -15.79 26.84 -7.92
C LYS A 224 -15.11 27.90 -8.78
N ALA A 225 -13.78 27.89 -8.89
CA ALA A 225 -13.02 28.78 -9.78
C ALA A 225 -13.03 28.29 -11.23
N ALA A 226 -13.06 26.97 -11.46
CA ALA A 226 -13.10 26.33 -12.77
C ALA A 226 -14.49 26.48 -13.44
N PRO A 227 -14.66 27.34 -14.47
CA PRO A 227 -15.97 27.67 -15.03
C PRO A 227 -16.60 26.54 -15.87
N TYR A 228 -15.82 25.49 -16.17
CA TYR A 228 -16.30 24.25 -16.79
C TYR A 228 -16.87 23.25 -15.77
N LEU A 229 -16.46 23.32 -14.50
CA LEU A 229 -17.01 22.49 -13.41
C LEU A 229 -18.18 23.18 -12.71
N THR A 230 -18.02 24.45 -12.34
CA THR A 230 -19.03 25.20 -11.58
C THR A 230 -19.37 26.50 -12.28
N ARG A 231 -20.67 26.82 -12.41
CA ARG A 231 -21.09 28.12 -12.93
C ARG A 231 -20.75 29.22 -11.91
N PRO A 232 -20.18 30.37 -12.32
CA PRO A 232 -19.89 31.46 -11.39
C PRO A 232 -21.13 31.87 -10.57
N GLY A 233 -21.09 31.62 -9.26
CA GLY A 233 -22.17 31.92 -8.30
C GLY A 233 -23.13 30.78 -7.96
N SER A 234 -22.97 29.56 -8.49
CA SER A 234 -23.72 28.36 -8.03
C SER A 234 -22.98 27.59 -6.92
N THR A 235 -23.58 26.51 -6.42
CA THR A 235 -22.88 25.52 -5.58
C THR A 235 -21.90 24.70 -6.43
N VAL A 236 -20.95 24.03 -5.77
CA VAL A 236 -19.89 23.27 -6.45
C VAL A 236 -20.48 22.23 -7.40
N LEU A 237 -19.85 22.03 -8.57
CA LEU A 237 -20.29 21.10 -9.64
C LEU A 237 -21.65 21.41 -10.29
N GLN A 238 -22.35 22.48 -9.90
CA GLN A 238 -23.51 22.99 -10.67
C GLN A 238 -23.03 23.87 -11.84
N GLY A 239 -22.32 23.26 -12.78
CA GLY A 239 -21.86 23.83 -14.04
C GLY A 239 -22.79 23.53 -15.22
N ALA A 240 -22.47 24.08 -16.40
CA ALA A 240 -23.22 23.81 -17.65
C ALA A 240 -22.72 22.57 -18.41
N ASN A 241 -21.56 22.02 -18.02
CA ASN A 241 -20.86 20.94 -18.71
C ASN A 241 -20.76 19.66 -17.86
N VAL A 242 -21.03 19.74 -16.54
CA VAL A 242 -21.12 18.57 -15.66
C VAL A 242 -22.47 17.90 -15.91
N VAL A 243 -22.45 16.60 -16.21
CA VAL A 243 -23.60 15.82 -16.68
C VAL A 243 -23.71 14.47 -15.98
N THR A 244 -24.92 13.93 -15.97
CA THR A 244 -25.29 12.62 -15.42
C THR A 244 -24.69 11.44 -16.19
N ALA A 245 -24.57 10.29 -15.52
CA ALA A 245 -23.91 9.10 -16.05
C ALA A 245 -24.69 8.36 -17.16
N ASP A 246 -25.99 8.61 -17.35
CA ASP A 246 -26.75 8.14 -18.52
C ASP A 246 -26.12 8.61 -19.85
N VAL A 247 -25.63 9.86 -19.85
CA VAL A 247 -24.94 10.45 -21.01
C VAL A 247 -23.59 9.77 -21.25
N LEU A 248 -22.95 9.25 -20.21
CA LEU A 248 -21.72 8.44 -20.32
C LEU A 248 -22.03 7.03 -20.81
N GLU A 249 -23.07 6.38 -20.29
CA GLU A 249 -23.54 5.06 -20.76
C GLU A 249 -23.80 5.08 -22.27
N ILE A 250 -24.57 6.06 -22.74
CA ILE A 250 -24.89 6.23 -24.17
C ILE A 250 -23.61 6.40 -25.00
N ALA A 251 -22.65 7.19 -24.51
CA ALA A 251 -21.35 7.36 -25.17
C ALA A 251 -20.55 6.05 -25.21
N VAL A 252 -20.35 5.40 -24.06
CA VAL A 252 -19.54 4.17 -23.95
C VAL A 252 -20.17 3.03 -24.76
N LYS A 253 -21.48 2.81 -24.69
CA LYS A 253 -22.20 1.83 -25.52
C LYS A 253 -22.00 2.08 -27.02
N LYS A 254 -21.97 3.35 -27.46
CA LYS A 254 -21.67 3.75 -28.85
C LYS A 254 -20.19 3.53 -29.23
N GLY A 255 -19.26 3.82 -28.32
CA GLY A 255 -17.82 3.58 -28.51
C GLY A 255 -17.48 2.09 -28.65
N VAL A 256 -17.98 1.26 -27.74
CA VAL A 256 -17.86 -0.22 -27.77
C VAL A 256 -18.40 -0.78 -29.09
N ASN A 257 -19.58 -0.32 -29.53
CA ASN A 257 -20.18 -0.71 -30.82
C ASN A 257 -19.27 -0.40 -32.00
N ASN A 258 -18.80 0.84 -32.10
CA ASN A 258 -17.99 1.28 -33.21
C ASN A 258 -16.60 0.61 -33.21
N TRP A 259 -16.03 0.37 -32.03
CA TRP A 259 -14.78 -0.38 -31.85
C TRP A 259 -14.91 -1.83 -32.36
N PHE A 260 -15.88 -2.60 -31.86
CA PHE A 260 -16.07 -3.98 -32.31
C PHE A 260 -16.46 -4.07 -33.79
N ASN A 261 -17.21 -3.11 -34.32
CA ASN A 261 -17.51 -3.03 -35.76
C ASN A 261 -16.23 -2.88 -36.61
N LYS A 262 -15.31 -1.99 -36.21
CA LYS A 262 -14.00 -1.78 -36.84
C LYS A 262 -13.10 -3.00 -36.67
N ARG A 263 -13.02 -3.56 -35.45
CA ARG A 263 -12.25 -4.76 -35.13
C ARG A 263 -12.69 -5.94 -35.99
N ARG A 264 -14.01 -6.17 -36.10
CA ARG A 264 -14.60 -7.22 -36.95
C ARG A 264 -14.23 -7.02 -38.43
N SER A 265 -14.22 -5.77 -38.91
CA SER A 265 -13.74 -5.48 -40.27
C SER A 265 -12.26 -5.86 -40.45
N ASN A 266 -11.40 -5.52 -39.49
CA ASN A 266 -9.95 -5.78 -39.56
C ASN A 266 -9.61 -7.28 -39.46
N ASP A 267 -10.31 -8.03 -38.60
CA ASP A 267 -10.01 -9.44 -38.34
C ASP A 267 -10.63 -10.41 -39.37
N PHE A 268 -11.67 -10.00 -40.11
CA PHE A 268 -12.44 -10.88 -41.02
C PHE A 268 -12.49 -10.47 -42.50
N TRP A 269 -12.12 -9.24 -42.90
CA TRP A 269 -12.14 -8.79 -44.31
C TRP A 269 -10.78 -8.45 -44.87
N ASN A 270 -10.65 -8.56 -46.20
CA ASN A 270 -9.54 -7.96 -46.93
C ASN A 270 -9.52 -6.43 -46.70
N PRO A 271 -8.33 -5.78 -46.64
CA PRO A 271 -8.22 -4.33 -46.42
C PRO A 271 -8.94 -3.44 -47.46
N ASP A 272 -9.17 -3.96 -48.66
CA ASP A 272 -9.91 -3.32 -49.75
C ASP A 272 -11.43 -3.60 -49.74
N GLN A 273 -11.90 -4.39 -48.76
CA GLN A 273 -13.29 -4.88 -48.63
C GLN A 273 -13.78 -5.74 -49.81
N SER A 274 -12.86 -6.28 -50.63
CA SER A 274 -13.21 -7.16 -51.78
C SER A 274 -13.89 -8.47 -51.39
N GLY A 275 -13.70 -8.93 -50.16
CA GLY A 275 -14.26 -10.16 -49.61
C GLY A 275 -13.77 -10.45 -48.20
N LEU A 276 -14.19 -11.60 -47.67
CA LEU A 276 -13.69 -12.12 -46.39
C LEU A 276 -12.26 -12.67 -46.54
N LEU A 277 -11.51 -12.62 -45.44
CA LEU A 277 -10.18 -13.23 -45.35
C LEU A 277 -10.27 -14.75 -45.49
N PRO A 278 -9.42 -15.40 -46.30
CA PRO A 278 -9.33 -16.86 -46.36
C PRO A 278 -9.00 -17.51 -45.02
N GLU A 279 -8.22 -16.82 -44.18
CA GLU A 279 -7.87 -17.21 -42.81
C GLU A 279 -8.08 -15.98 -41.90
N PRO A 280 -9.13 -15.96 -41.05
CA PRO A 280 -9.45 -14.82 -40.20
C PRO A 280 -8.54 -14.75 -38.97
N GLN A 281 -8.36 -13.54 -38.44
CA GLN A 281 -7.42 -13.29 -37.34
C GLN A 281 -8.11 -13.29 -35.96
N ASN A 282 -7.34 -13.60 -34.92
CA ASN A 282 -7.71 -13.42 -33.51
C ASN A 282 -9.00 -14.14 -33.06
N VAL A 283 -9.44 -15.17 -33.77
CA VAL A 283 -10.76 -15.79 -33.55
C VAL A 283 -10.91 -16.39 -32.14
N GLN A 284 -9.84 -16.88 -31.52
CA GLN A 284 -9.90 -17.35 -30.13
C GLN A 284 -10.21 -16.21 -29.14
N ARG A 285 -9.83 -14.95 -29.44
CA ARG A 285 -10.25 -13.77 -28.64
C ARG A 285 -11.73 -13.43 -28.89
N TRP A 286 -12.22 -13.56 -30.12
CA TRP A 286 -13.64 -13.39 -30.44
C TRP A 286 -14.52 -14.41 -29.72
N VAL A 287 -14.21 -15.70 -29.80
CA VAL A 287 -14.99 -16.77 -29.14
C VAL A 287 -14.88 -16.72 -27.60
N ALA A 288 -13.80 -16.12 -27.07
CA ALA A 288 -13.68 -15.85 -25.64
C ALA A 288 -14.85 -15.03 -25.07
N HIS A 289 -15.46 -14.12 -25.85
CA HIS A 289 -16.65 -13.37 -25.43
C HIS A 289 -17.90 -14.24 -25.20
N LEU A 290 -17.95 -15.44 -25.79
CA LEU A 290 -19.06 -16.39 -25.64
C LEU A 290 -18.79 -17.44 -24.55
N LEU A 291 -17.53 -17.87 -24.42
CA LEU A 291 -17.14 -19.03 -23.60
C LEU A 291 -16.40 -18.68 -22.31
N LEU A 292 -15.88 -17.47 -22.18
CA LEU A 292 -15.23 -16.93 -20.98
C LEU A 292 -15.97 -15.67 -20.51
N THR A 293 -15.57 -15.15 -19.35
CA THR A 293 -15.96 -13.81 -18.88
C THR A 293 -14.73 -12.92 -19.03
N THR A 294 -14.62 -12.18 -20.13
CA THR A 294 -13.39 -11.41 -20.42
C THR A 294 -13.38 -10.10 -19.63
N THR A 295 -14.54 -9.49 -19.41
CA THR A 295 -14.74 -8.35 -18.50
C THR A 295 -16.06 -8.47 -17.74
N ILE A 296 -16.18 -7.76 -16.61
CA ILE A 296 -17.40 -7.69 -15.80
C ILE A 296 -17.93 -6.25 -15.71
N ASN A 297 -19.23 -6.12 -15.45
CA ASN A 297 -19.85 -4.90 -14.93
C ASN A 297 -20.22 -5.09 -13.45
N ILE A 298 -20.52 -4.00 -12.75
CA ILE A 298 -20.92 -3.94 -11.33
C ILE A 298 -22.30 -3.28 -11.26
N ILE A 299 -23.21 -3.82 -10.45
CA ILE A 299 -24.55 -3.24 -10.19
C ILE A 299 -24.83 -3.26 -8.68
N ALA A 300 -25.59 -2.30 -8.18
CA ALA A 300 -25.91 -2.08 -6.77
C ALA A 300 -27.42 -1.87 -6.51
N GLN A 301 -27.80 -1.60 -5.25
CA GLN A 301 -29.18 -1.41 -4.82
C GLN A 301 -29.40 -0.07 -4.09
N ARG A 302 -29.73 1.00 -4.83
CA ARG A 302 -30.29 2.22 -4.22
C ARG A 302 -31.70 1.92 -3.67
N THR A 303 -31.80 1.64 -2.37
CA THR A 303 -33.05 1.46 -1.58
C THR A 303 -33.92 0.25 -1.95
N SER A 304 -35.08 0.10 -1.29
CA SER A 304 -35.78 -1.17 -0.98
C SER A 304 -36.24 -2.05 -2.15
N ASP A 305 -36.22 -1.55 -3.39
CA ASP A 305 -37.22 -1.98 -4.38
C ASP A 305 -36.70 -2.97 -5.45
N ASN A 306 -35.41 -3.36 -5.43
CA ASN A 306 -34.86 -4.37 -6.34
C ASN A 306 -33.71 -5.15 -5.69
N ILE A 307 -33.97 -6.39 -5.26
CA ILE A 307 -32.96 -7.23 -4.57
C ILE A 307 -32.07 -8.00 -5.56
N ALA A 308 -32.48 -8.17 -6.82
CA ALA A 308 -31.75 -9.00 -7.78
C ALA A 308 -31.96 -8.61 -9.26
N PRO A 309 -31.03 -7.90 -9.92
CA PRO A 309 -31.10 -7.65 -11.36
C PRO A 309 -30.90 -8.92 -12.19
N LEU A 310 -31.47 -8.92 -13.39
CA LEU A 310 -31.62 -10.10 -14.24
C LEU A 310 -30.28 -10.73 -14.66
N ASP A 311 -29.26 -9.90 -14.85
CA ASP A 311 -27.90 -10.27 -15.30
C ASP A 311 -27.05 -11.05 -14.28
N ASN A 312 -27.60 -11.35 -13.10
CA ASN A 312 -27.01 -12.32 -12.17
C ASN A 312 -27.60 -13.74 -12.34
N PHE A 313 -28.77 -13.87 -12.99
CA PHE A 313 -29.48 -15.16 -13.22
C PHE A 313 -29.34 -15.71 -14.63
N ILE A 314 -29.26 -14.84 -15.64
CA ILE A 314 -29.02 -15.13 -17.06
C ILE A 314 -28.10 -14.04 -17.62
N ASP A 315 -27.56 -14.19 -18.82
CA ASP A 315 -26.85 -13.10 -19.50
C ASP A 315 -27.85 -12.25 -20.30
N ASN A 316 -28.52 -11.29 -19.65
CA ASN A 316 -29.57 -10.48 -20.28
C ASN A 316 -28.98 -9.41 -21.22
N GLU A 317 -27.80 -8.88 -20.92
CA GLU A 317 -27.02 -8.08 -21.86
C GLU A 317 -26.75 -8.85 -23.17
N LEU A 318 -26.31 -10.12 -23.13
CA LEU A 318 -26.19 -10.92 -24.35
C LEU A 318 -27.55 -11.32 -24.95
N LEU A 319 -28.50 -11.77 -24.14
CA LEU A 319 -29.75 -12.35 -24.63
C LEU A 319 -30.72 -11.30 -25.19
N SER A 320 -30.66 -10.04 -24.74
CA SER A 320 -31.38 -8.91 -25.37
C SER A 320 -30.88 -8.63 -26.80
N ASN A 321 -29.58 -8.79 -27.04
CA ASN A 321 -28.99 -8.70 -28.37
C ASN A 321 -29.35 -9.89 -29.29
N LEU A 322 -29.67 -11.06 -28.70
CA LEU A 322 -30.08 -12.27 -29.43
C LEU A 322 -31.61 -12.43 -29.56
N ASN A 323 -32.37 -11.73 -28.72
CA ASN A 323 -33.83 -11.48 -28.67
C ASN A 323 -34.78 -12.69 -28.72
N ILE A 324 -34.61 -13.61 -29.67
CA ILE A 324 -35.55 -14.70 -29.95
C ILE A 324 -35.66 -15.67 -28.76
N LEU A 325 -34.57 -15.93 -28.03
CA LEU A 325 -34.59 -16.80 -26.84
C LEU A 325 -35.44 -16.24 -25.67
N LEU A 326 -35.69 -14.92 -25.63
CA LEU A 326 -36.52 -14.27 -24.60
C LEU A 326 -37.93 -13.89 -25.11
N GLN A 327 -38.28 -14.23 -26.35
CA GLN A 327 -39.50 -13.73 -27.01
C GLN A 327 -40.82 -14.11 -26.33
N GLU A 328 -40.87 -15.23 -25.58
CA GLU A 328 -42.06 -15.63 -24.81
C GLU A 328 -42.18 -14.94 -23.44
N ILE A 329 -41.21 -14.10 -23.07
CA ILE A 329 -41.05 -13.53 -21.72
C ILE A 329 -41.15 -12.00 -21.80
N GLY A 330 -42.39 -11.51 -21.89
CA GLY A 330 -42.71 -10.09 -22.10
C GLY A 330 -42.25 -9.17 -20.95
N PRO A 331 -42.24 -7.82 -21.13
CA PRO A 331 -41.83 -6.86 -20.11
C PRO A 331 -42.48 -7.14 -18.75
N ASP A 332 -43.81 -7.26 -18.73
CA ASP A 332 -44.66 -7.39 -17.54
C ASP A 332 -44.97 -8.86 -17.15
N ASP A 333 -44.18 -9.83 -17.62
CA ASP A 333 -44.43 -11.25 -17.37
C ASP A 333 -44.18 -11.63 -15.90
N LYS A 334 -45.24 -12.11 -15.24
CA LYS A 334 -45.26 -12.48 -13.81
C LYS A 334 -44.36 -13.65 -13.44
N ASP A 335 -43.87 -14.42 -14.41
CA ASP A 335 -42.92 -15.49 -14.16
C ASP A 335 -41.47 -14.98 -13.99
N LYS A 336 -41.16 -13.75 -14.43
CA LYS A 336 -39.87 -13.09 -14.16
C LYS A 336 -39.64 -12.91 -12.65
N PRO A 337 -38.36 -12.80 -12.21
CA PRO A 337 -38.04 -12.30 -10.88
C PRO A 337 -38.80 -10.99 -10.62
N PRO A 338 -39.57 -10.86 -9.53
CA PRO A 338 -40.19 -9.58 -9.17
C PRO A 338 -39.09 -8.54 -8.96
N ALA A 339 -39.34 -7.30 -9.42
CA ALA A 339 -38.53 -6.16 -9.01
C ALA A 339 -38.70 -5.96 -7.49
N ASP A 340 -39.91 -5.56 -7.10
CA ASP A 340 -40.31 -5.33 -5.72
C ASP A 340 -40.33 -6.65 -4.91
N LEU A 341 -39.21 -7.00 -4.28
CA LEU A 341 -39.08 -8.17 -3.41
C LEU A 341 -39.22 -7.77 -1.94
N TRP A 342 -40.44 -7.88 -1.41
CA TRP A 342 -40.84 -7.47 -0.05
C TRP A 342 -40.31 -8.40 1.07
N LYS A 343 -39.12 -9.00 0.90
CA LYS A 343 -38.43 -9.84 1.90
C LYS A 343 -36.97 -9.44 2.05
N THR A 344 -36.71 -8.64 3.07
CA THR A 344 -35.37 -8.34 3.56
C THR A 344 -34.76 -9.55 4.26
N LEU A 345 -33.48 -9.86 3.99
CA LEU A 345 -32.66 -10.60 4.96
C LEU A 345 -32.35 -9.69 6.16
N SER A 346 -32.12 -10.27 7.32
CA SER A 346 -31.64 -9.53 8.49
C SER A 346 -30.25 -8.93 8.22
N VAL A 347 -30.01 -7.71 8.70
CA VAL A 347 -28.67 -7.08 8.66
C VAL A 347 -27.64 -8.02 9.30
N GLY A 348 -26.44 -8.07 8.73
CA GLY A 348 -25.39 -8.97 9.22
C GLY A 348 -25.57 -10.46 8.88
N THR A 349 -26.57 -10.86 8.08
CA THR A 349 -26.74 -12.27 7.64
C THR A 349 -25.46 -12.82 6.97
N MET A 350 -24.86 -12.05 6.05
CA MET A 350 -23.60 -12.41 5.37
C MET A 350 -22.32 -11.99 6.14
N GLY A 351 -22.45 -11.31 7.27
CA GLY A 351 -21.31 -11.02 8.16
C GLY A 351 -20.56 -9.71 7.92
N GLY A 352 -21.16 -8.72 7.26
CA GLY A 352 -20.79 -7.31 7.43
C GLY A 352 -21.76 -6.64 8.39
N GLY A 353 -21.27 -5.75 9.26
CA GLY A 353 -22.12 -4.84 10.03
C GLY A 353 -22.23 -5.14 11.52
N LYS A 354 -21.66 -4.23 12.32
CA LYS A 354 -22.19 -3.84 13.62
C LYS A 354 -22.87 -2.48 13.43
N GLN A 355 -24.19 -2.45 13.39
CA GLN A 355 -24.98 -1.24 13.61
C GLN A 355 -25.63 -1.33 15.00
N THR A 356 -25.74 -0.20 15.68
CA THR A 356 -26.54 -0.01 16.90
C THR A 356 -27.92 0.57 16.55
N ASP A 357 -28.85 0.56 17.50
CA ASP A 357 -30.31 0.71 17.29
C ASP A 357 -30.80 2.10 16.78
N GLU A 358 -29.93 2.94 16.23
CA GLU A 358 -30.19 4.37 15.94
C GLU A 358 -29.90 4.82 14.50
N HIS A 359 -29.63 3.91 13.55
CA HIS A 359 -29.29 4.26 12.14
C HIS A 359 -30.30 3.76 11.10
N ASN A 360 -30.19 4.28 9.87
CA ASN A 360 -31.18 4.14 8.81
C ASN A 360 -31.01 2.84 7.98
N ILE A 361 -32.11 2.34 7.42
CA ILE A 361 -32.24 0.92 7.04
C ILE A 361 -31.80 0.66 5.59
N VAL A 362 -30.61 1.15 5.20
CA VAL A 362 -30.06 0.99 3.83
C VAL A 362 -28.55 0.68 3.78
N GLU A 363 -27.82 0.93 4.88
CA GLU A 363 -26.35 0.89 4.91
C GLU A 363 -25.79 -0.49 5.30
N PHE A 364 -24.76 -0.98 4.58
CA PHE A 364 -24.12 -2.27 4.85
C PHE A 364 -22.75 -2.05 5.52
N ALA A 365 -22.79 -1.70 6.80
CA ALA A 365 -21.60 -1.24 7.53
C ALA A 365 -20.46 -2.28 7.63
N LEU A 366 -19.23 -1.76 7.73
CA LEU A 366 -17.95 -2.36 8.10
C LEU A 366 -17.86 -3.90 8.20
N VAL A 367 -17.02 -4.48 7.34
CA VAL A 367 -16.67 -5.90 7.32
C VAL A 367 -15.44 -6.20 8.21
N GLN A 368 -14.43 -5.34 8.15
CA GLN A 368 -13.23 -5.39 9.00
C GLN A 368 -12.68 -3.96 9.20
N GLU A 369 -11.84 -3.70 10.21
CA GLU A 369 -11.14 -2.42 10.35
C GLU A 369 -10.26 -2.17 9.10
N GLY A 370 -10.73 -1.30 8.19
CA GLY A 370 -10.14 -1.07 6.88
C GLY A 370 -10.98 -1.54 5.66
N GLU A 371 -12.18 -2.12 5.83
CA GLU A 371 -13.04 -2.57 4.72
C GLU A 371 -14.48 -1.97 4.77
N GLY A 372 -14.62 -0.76 4.21
CA GLY A 372 -15.81 -0.23 3.51
C GLY A 372 -17.08 0.12 4.29
N GLN A 373 -17.96 0.92 3.66
CA GLN A 373 -19.35 1.14 4.09
C GLN A 373 -20.37 0.86 2.95
N SER A 374 -19.90 0.47 1.77
CA SER A 374 -20.69 0.24 0.55
C SER A 374 -21.82 -0.80 0.64
N GLN A 375 -22.83 -0.60 -0.21
CA GLN A 375 -23.93 -1.53 -0.44
C GLN A 375 -23.45 -2.89 -0.99
N PHE A 376 -24.33 -3.90 -1.03
CA PHE A 376 -23.98 -5.24 -1.50
C PHE A 376 -23.87 -5.32 -3.03
N ASN A 377 -22.80 -4.75 -3.58
CA ASN A 377 -22.58 -4.59 -5.02
C ASN A 377 -22.21 -5.94 -5.68
N ILE A 378 -22.86 -6.28 -6.78
CA ILE A 378 -22.74 -7.60 -7.44
C ILE A 378 -22.11 -7.50 -8.82
N LEU A 379 -21.45 -8.59 -9.23
CA LEU A 379 -20.84 -8.71 -10.55
C LEU A 379 -21.86 -9.26 -11.56
N THR A 380 -21.91 -8.66 -12.75
CA THR A 380 -22.77 -9.09 -13.86
C THR A 380 -21.96 -9.25 -15.15
N SER A 381 -22.58 -9.82 -16.20
CA SER A 381 -21.99 -9.81 -17.54
C SER A 381 -21.73 -8.38 -18.04
N SER A 382 -20.80 -8.24 -18.99
CA SER A 382 -20.42 -6.95 -19.55
C SER A 382 -21.04 -6.73 -20.93
N TYR A 383 -21.38 -5.46 -21.21
CA TYR A 383 -21.76 -5.04 -22.56
C TYR A 383 -20.65 -5.30 -23.60
N GLU A 384 -19.37 -5.34 -23.20
CA GLU A 384 -18.29 -5.74 -24.11
C GLU A 384 -18.43 -7.18 -24.59
N ASP A 385 -18.62 -8.15 -23.69
CA ASP A 385 -18.74 -9.56 -24.06
C ASP A 385 -20.03 -9.78 -24.89
N ALA A 386 -21.16 -9.20 -24.46
CA ALA A 386 -22.42 -9.23 -25.20
C ALA A 386 -22.28 -8.71 -26.65
N ARG A 387 -21.56 -7.61 -26.85
CA ARG A 387 -21.33 -7.03 -28.19
C ARG A 387 -20.24 -7.77 -28.96
N GLY A 388 -19.21 -8.31 -28.30
CA GLY A 388 -18.23 -9.22 -28.89
C GLY A 388 -18.91 -10.42 -29.58
N VAL A 389 -19.83 -11.08 -28.86
CA VAL A 389 -20.66 -12.17 -29.43
C VAL A 389 -21.54 -11.67 -30.58
N PHE A 390 -22.24 -10.53 -30.43
CA PHE A 390 -23.06 -9.98 -31.52
C PHE A 390 -22.25 -9.75 -32.80
N TYR A 391 -21.05 -9.19 -32.71
CA TYR A 391 -20.24 -8.87 -33.90
C TYR A 391 -19.62 -10.13 -34.55
N MET A 392 -19.20 -11.15 -33.80
CA MET A 392 -18.73 -12.42 -34.40
C MET A 392 -19.83 -13.26 -35.07
N GLN A 393 -21.10 -13.03 -34.71
CA GLN A 393 -22.26 -13.64 -35.39
C GLN A 393 -22.85 -12.75 -36.50
N SER A 394 -22.27 -11.57 -36.74
CA SER A 394 -22.73 -10.59 -37.72
C SER A 394 -21.68 -10.32 -38.80
N ILE A 395 -21.02 -11.35 -39.34
CA ILE A 395 -19.96 -11.23 -40.35
C ILE A 395 -20.61 -11.09 -41.74
N LEU A 396 -21.23 -9.94 -42.03
CA LEU A 396 -22.06 -9.72 -43.22
C LEU A 396 -21.23 -9.53 -44.52
N GLY A 397 -20.66 -10.62 -45.04
CA GLY A 397 -19.84 -10.70 -46.26
C GLY A 397 -20.61 -10.45 -47.58
N GLY A 398 -21.39 -9.37 -47.67
CA GLY A 398 -22.16 -9.00 -48.86
C GLY A 398 -23.56 -9.65 -48.89
N LYS A 399 -23.86 -10.41 -49.94
CA LYS A 399 -25.21 -10.98 -50.18
C LYS A 399 -25.58 -12.17 -49.29
N THR A 400 -24.62 -12.72 -48.55
CA THR A 400 -24.81 -13.89 -47.68
C THR A 400 -24.26 -13.55 -46.29
N PRO A 401 -25.01 -13.74 -45.19
CA PRO A 401 -24.46 -13.63 -43.85
C PRO A 401 -23.42 -14.73 -43.60
N ALA A 402 -22.26 -14.36 -43.06
CA ALA A 402 -21.36 -15.29 -42.39
C ALA A 402 -21.42 -15.07 -40.87
N PHE A 403 -21.02 -16.08 -40.13
CA PHE A 403 -21.03 -16.15 -38.67
C PHE A 403 -19.98 -17.18 -38.24
N LEU A 404 -19.49 -17.09 -36.99
CA LEU A 404 -18.55 -18.08 -36.45
C LEU A 404 -19.23 -19.39 -36.03
N PHE A 405 -20.46 -19.31 -35.55
CA PHE A 405 -21.28 -20.48 -35.23
C PHE A 405 -22.69 -20.29 -35.79
N SER A 406 -23.30 -21.38 -36.25
CA SER A 406 -24.71 -21.39 -36.60
C SER A 406 -25.58 -21.02 -35.40
N GLN A 407 -26.79 -20.52 -35.66
CA GLN A 407 -27.76 -20.19 -34.62
C GLN A 407 -28.06 -21.37 -33.68
N ALA A 408 -28.07 -22.61 -34.21
CA ALA A 408 -28.25 -23.82 -33.41
C ALA A 408 -27.07 -24.05 -32.45
N THR A 409 -25.84 -23.94 -32.93
CA THR A 409 -24.63 -24.08 -32.10
C THR A 409 -24.48 -22.96 -31.08
N LEU A 410 -24.79 -21.71 -31.45
CA LEU A 410 -24.82 -20.59 -30.51
C LEU A 410 -25.79 -20.84 -29.36
N TYR A 411 -27.01 -21.31 -29.66
CA TYR A 411 -28.00 -21.64 -28.63
C TYR A 411 -27.57 -22.87 -27.81
N ALA A 412 -26.96 -23.89 -28.42
CA ALA A 412 -26.39 -25.02 -27.68
C ALA A 412 -25.29 -24.57 -26.69
N LEU A 413 -24.36 -23.70 -27.12
CA LEU A 413 -23.29 -23.17 -26.27
C LEU A 413 -23.81 -22.32 -25.09
N LEU A 414 -24.91 -21.59 -25.28
CA LEU A 414 -25.56 -20.84 -24.19
C LEU A 414 -26.32 -21.79 -23.25
N MET A 415 -27.11 -22.72 -23.79
CA MET A 415 -27.97 -23.61 -23.01
C MET A 415 -27.23 -24.71 -22.23
N VAL A 416 -25.92 -24.90 -22.46
CA VAL A 416 -25.04 -25.70 -21.59
C VAL A 416 -24.98 -25.17 -20.16
N ASP A 417 -25.08 -23.85 -19.95
CA ASP A 417 -24.92 -23.24 -18.62
C ASP A 417 -25.53 -21.82 -18.52
N ILE A 418 -26.75 -21.64 -19.05
CA ILE A 418 -27.39 -20.33 -19.22
C ILE A 418 -27.66 -19.59 -17.89
N TRP A 419 -27.73 -20.34 -16.78
CA TRP A 419 -27.94 -19.83 -15.42
C TRP A 419 -26.64 -19.33 -14.73
N ASN A 420 -25.48 -19.50 -15.37
CA ASN A 420 -24.21 -18.87 -14.96
C ASN A 420 -23.74 -17.87 -16.03
N PRO A 421 -24.24 -16.60 -16.01
CA PRO A 421 -23.83 -15.57 -16.97
C PRO A 421 -22.32 -15.29 -16.93
N ILE A 422 -21.75 -15.19 -15.72
CA ILE A 422 -20.32 -15.00 -15.49
C ILE A 422 -19.68 -16.20 -14.80
N TYR A 423 -18.40 -16.43 -15.10
CA TYR A 423 -17.57 -17.52 -14.56
C TYR A 423 -18.14 -18.93 -14.78
N SER A 424 -18.86 -19.14 -15.89
CA SER A 424 -19.28 -20.46 -16.37
C SER A 424 -18.07 -21.33 -16.72
N TRP A 425 -17.63 -22.17 -15.78
CA TRP A 425 -16.58 -23.16 -16.05
C TRP A 425 -17.03 -24.17 -17.12
N ARG A 426 -18.34 -24.44 -17.22
CA ARG A 426 -18.94 -25.35 -18.21
C ARG A 426 -18.76 -24.83 -19.65
N ARG A 427 -18.94 -23.52 -19.89
CA ARG A 427 -18.59 -22.90 -21.17
C ARG A 427 -17.06 -22.77 -21.33
N ALA A 428 -16.35 -22.43 -20.27
CA ALA A 428 -14.90 -22.20 -20.33
C ALA A 428 -14.08 -23.43 -20.73
N VAL A 429 -14.46 -24.65 -20.31
CA VAL A 429 -13.76 -25.88 -20.76
C VAL A 429 -13.83 -26.07 -22.28
N LEU A 430 -14.86 -25.53 -22.95
CA LEU A 430 -15.04 -25.72 -24.39
C LEU A 430 -14.01 -24.93 -25.22
N MET A 431 -13.38 -23.89 -24.66
CA MET A 431 -12.27 -23.17 -25.31
C MET A 431 -11.10 -24.09 -25.71
N ALA A 432 -10.93 -25.22 -25.01
CA ALA A 432 -9.88 -26.21 -25.30
C ALA A 432 -10.00 -26.87 -26.68
N TYR A 433 -11.18 -26.83 -27.30
CA TYR A 433 -11.48 -27.51 -28.56
C TYR A 433 -11.55 -26.55 -29.76
N LEU A 434 -11.19 -25.28 -29.59
CA LEU A 434 -11.09 -24.35 -30.72
C LEU A 434 -9.89 -24.71 -31.61
N PRO A 435 -10.10 -24.86 -32.93
CA PRO A 435 -9.01 -25.15 -33.84
C PRO A 435 -8.01 -23.97 -33.90
N PRO A 436 -6.69 -24.24 -34.07
CA PRO A 436 -5.67 -23.20 -34.12
C PRO A 436 -5.68 -22.41 -35.43
N LEU A 437 -6.23 -22.99 -36.50
CA LEU A 437 -6.41 -22.41 -37.83
C LEU A 437 -7.87 -22.59 -38.25
N ILE A 438 -8.41 -21.57 -38.91
CA ILE A 438 -9.79 -21.51 -39.40
C ILE A 438 -9.73 -21.02 -40.85
N LYS A 439 -10.57 -21.57 -41.71
CA LYS A 439 -10.56 -21.30 -43.16
C LYS A 439 -11.95 -20.97 -43.68
N TRP A 440 -12.01 -20.00 -44.59
CA TRP A 440 -13.22 -19.68 -45.36
C TRP A 440 -13.33 -20.59 -46.58
N ASP A 441 -14.39 -21.40 -46.66
CA ASP A 441 -14.61 -22.36 -47.76
C ASP A 441 -15.25 -21.73 -49.03
N GLY A 442 -15.60 -20.43 -48.97
CA GLY A 442 -16.36 -19.70 -49.99
C GLY A 442 -17.82 -19.39 -49.59
N LYS A 443 -18.33 -20.04 -48.53
CA LYS A 443 -19.71 -19.98 -48.02
C LYS A 443 -19.77 -19.91 -46.48
N SER A 444 -18.82 -20.53 -45.79
CA SER A 444 -18.76 -20.72 -44.34
C SER A 444 -17.32 -20.73 -43.83
N TYR A 445 -17.13 -20.46 -42.54
CA TYR A 445 -15.89 -20.80 -41.84
C TYR A 445 -15.95 -22.25 -41.34
N ASP A 446 -14.86 -23.00 -41.49
CA ASP A 446 -14.76 -24.40 -41.05
C ASP A 446 -14.71 -24.58 -39.51
N LEU A 447 -14.61 -23.47 -38.76
CA LEU A 447 -14.58 -23.41 -37.29
C LEU A 447 -15.60 -24.34 -36.64
N GLU A 448 -16.90 -24.19 -36.96
CA GLU A 448 -17.98 -24.94 -36.30
C GLU A 448 -17.80 -26.46 -36.45
N ALA A 449 -17.52 -26.92 -37.68
CA ALA A 449 -17.34 -28.33 -37.98
C ALA A 449 -16.10 -28.90 -37.28
N ASN A 450 -14.99 -28.18 -37.32
CA ASN A 450 -13.73 -28.58 -36.65
C ASN A 450 -13.87 -28.59 -35.12
N PHE A 451 -14.52 -27.58 -34.54
CA PHE A 451 -14.79 -27.46 -33.11
C PHE A 451 -15.67 -28.61 -32.59
N ILE A 452 -16.80 -28.87 -33.26
CA ILE A 452 -17.68 -30.01 -32.92
C ILE A 452 -16.94 -31.34 -33.08
N ALA A 453 -16.13 -31.51 -34.14
CA ALA A 453 -15.33 -32.72 -34.35
C ALA A 453 -14.27 -32.93 -33.26
N LEU A 454 -13.65 -31.86 -32.75
CA LEU A 454 -12.68 -31.91 -31.63
C LEU A 454 -13.37 -32.24 -30.30
N ILE A 455 -14.57 -31.68 -30.03
CA ILE A 455 -15.35 -32.03 -28.84
C ILE A 455 -15.76 -33.52 -28.88
N ARG A 456 -16.17 -34.06 -30.03
CA ARG A 456 -16.47 -35.51 -30.19
C ARG A 456 -15.28 -36.43 -29.94
N GLN A 457 -14.04 -35.93 -30.05
CA GLN A 457 -12.82 -36.68 -29.74
C GLN A 457 -12.44 -36.60 -28.26
N SER A 458 -13.13 -35.78 -27.45
CA SER A 458 -12.88 -35.67 -26.02
C SER A 458 -13.25 -36.95 -25.28
N SER A 459 -12.40 -37.37 -24.34
CA SER A 459 -12.73 -38.42 -23.37
C SER A 459 -13.93 -38.07 -22.49
N PHE A 460 -14.27 -36.77 -22.36
CA PHE A 460 -15.44 -36.30 -21.65
C PHE A 460 -16.74 -36.36 -22.46
N ALA A 461 -16.69 -36.45 -23.80
CA ALA A 461 -17.87 -36.59 -24.67
C ALA A 461 -18.54 -38.00 -24.61
N ASN A 462 -18.28 -38.74 -23.54
CA ASN A 462 -18.69 -40.12 -23.34
C ASN A 462 -20.08 -40.19 -22.71
N ALA A 463 -20.96 -41.04 -23.25
CA ALA A 463 -22.31 -41.27 -22.70
C ALA A 463 -22.33 -41.85 -21.27
N ASN A 464 -21.19 -42.33 -20.76
CA ASN A 464 -21.04 -42.71 -19.35
C ASN A 464 -20.70 -41.52 -18.42
N ILE A 465 -20.53 -40.31 -18.94
CA ILE A 465 -20.18 -39.07 -18.22
C ILE A 465 -21.19 -37.97 -18.58
N THR A 466 -22.48 -38.22 -18.32
CA THR A 466 -23.59 -37.40 -18.84
C THR A 466 -23.67 -35.97 -18.31
N ASP A 467 -22.93 -35.62 -17.25
CA ASP A 467 -22.81 -34.25 -16.72
C ASP A 467 -21.58 -33.48 -17.25
N SER A 468 -20.84 -34.03 -18.22
CA SER A 468 -19.78 -33.24 -18.85
C SER A 468 -20.36 -32.15 -19.75
N PRO A 469 -19.78 -30.94 -19.78
CA PRO A 469 -20.18 -29.90 -20.72
C PRO A 469 -20.02 -30.34 -22.18
N GLU A 470 -19.00 -31.16 -22.48
CA GLU A 470 -18.79 -31.75 -23.81
C GLU A 470 -19.94 -32.65 -24.24
N TYR A 471 -20.42 -33.55 -23.38
CA TYR A 471 -21.52 -34.43 -23.69
C TYR A 471 -22.84 -33.67 -23.79
N GLN A 472 -23.10 -32.75 -22.84
CA GLN A 472 -24.30 -31.91 -22.84
C GLN A 472 -24.40 -31.04 -24.10
N PHE A 473 -23.30 -30.39 -24.49
CA PHE A 473 -23.21 -29.67 -25.75
C PHE A 473 -23.52 -30.56 -26.95
N LEU A 474 -22.92 -31.75 -27.03
CA LEU A 474 -23.16 -32.67 -28.15
C LEU A 474 -24.60 -33.18 -28.22
N GLN A 475 -25.30 -33.39 -27.09
CA GLN A 475 -26.73 -33.72 -27.12
C GLN A 475 -27.57 -32.59 -27.73
N LEU A 476 -27.25 -31.33 -27.41
CA LEU A 476 -27.91 -30.14 -27.98
C LEU A 476 -27.58 -29.92 -29.47
N ILE A 477 -26.48 -30.48 -29.97
CA ILE A 477 -26.07 -30.46 -31.39
C ILE A 477 -26.63 -31.65 -32.18
N ASP A 478 -26.65 -32.85 -31.61
CA ASP A 478 -27.10 -34.09 -32.27
C ASP A 478 -28.62 -34.25 -32.27
N SER A 479 -29.32 -33.56 -31.37
CA SER A 479 -30.79 -33.55 -31.30
C SER A 479 -31.28 -32.16 -30.86
N PRO A 480 -31.06 -31.11 -31.69
CA PRO A 480 -31.40 -29.74 -31.34
C PRO A 480 -32.92 -29.61 -31.16
N PRO A 481 -33.41 -29.26 -29.95
CA PRO A 481 -34.83 -29.09 -29.72
C PRO A 481 -35.35 -27.83 -30.44
N PRO A 482 -36.67 -27.75 -30.71
CA PRO A 482 -37.26 -26.52 -31.25
C PRO A 482 -37.10 -25.38 -30.24
N ILE A 483 -36.96 -24.15 -30.74
CA ILE A 483 -36.64 -22.96 -29.94
C ILE A 483 -37.62 -22.69 -28.78
N SER A 484 -38.89 -23.08 -28.94
CA SER A 484 -39.91 -23.05 -27.88
C SER A 484 -39.57 -23.93 -26.67
N THR A 485 -38.74 -24.96 -26.83
CA THR A 485 -38.21 -25.74 -25.71
C THR A 485 -37.21 -24.92 -24.90
N TYR A 486 -36.32 -24.16 -25.56
CA TYR A 486 -35.38 -23.27 -24.88
C TYR A 486 -36.11 -22.10 -24.22
N GLN A 487 -37.06 -21.47 -24.91
CA GLN A 487 -37.91 -20.40 -24.37
C GLN A 487 -38.68 -20.89 -23.13
N ALA A 488 -39.32 -22.07 -23.21
CA ALA A 488 -40.00 -22.69 -22.07
C ALA A 488 -39.06 -23.09 -20.93
N GLN A 489 -37.83 -23.54 -21.21
CA GLN A 489 -36.81 -23.83 -20.18
C GLN A 489 -36.37 -22.56 -19.44
N ILE A 490 -36.10 -21.46 -20.15
CA ILE A 490 -35.74 -20.18 -19.54
C ILE A 490 -36.91 -19.62 -18.72
N LYS A 491 -38.14 -19.66 -19.25
CA LYS A 491 -39.36 -19.23 -18.55
C LYS A 491 -39.64 -20.10 -17.31
N ALA A 492 -39.42 -21.41 -17.38
CA ALA A 492 -39.54 -22.31 -16.23
C ALA A 492 -38.46 -22.04 -15.16
N TYR A 493 -37.22 -21.79 -15.57
CA TYR A 493 -36.13 -21.40 -14.65
C TYR A 493 -36.44 -20.09 -13.93
N PHE A 494 -36.91 -19.04 -14.63
CA PHE A 494 -37.42 -17.83 -13.96
C PHE A 494 -38.57 -18.16 -13.00
N GLY A 495 -39.56 -18.94 -13.44
CA GLY A 495 -40.65 -19.40 -12.58
C GLY A 495 -40.21 -20.23 -11.36
N VAL A 496 -38.95 -20.69 -11.28
CA VAL A 496 -38.34 -21.30 -10.09
C VAL A 496 -37.54 -20.28 -9.28
N VAL A 497 -36.69 -19.46 -9.92
CA VAL A 497 -35.93 -18.37 -9.29
C VAL A 497 -36.87 -17.40 -8.56
N SER A 498 -37.93 -16.93 -9.21
CA SER A 498 -38.95 -16.04 -8.63
C SER A 498 -39.61 -16.64 -7.38
N LYS A 499 -39.76 -17.96 -7.32
CA LYS A 499 -40.28 -18.66 -6.12
C LYS A 499 -39.23 -18.78 -5.01
N ARG A 500 -37.95 -18.96 -5.37
CA ARG A 500 -36.82 -19.02 -4.41
C ARG A 500 -36.48 -17.66 -3.82
N LEU A 501 -36.57 -16.57 -4.57
CA LEU A 501 -36.39 -15.20 -4.05
C LEU A 501 -37.46 -14.80 -3.02
N LEU A 502 -38.62 -15.47 -3.05
CA LEU A 502 -39.65 -15.35 -2.01
C LEU A 502 -39.38 -16.23 -0.77
N THR A 503 -38.22 -16.90 -0.66
CA THR A 503 -37.77 -17.64 0.53
C THR A 503 -36.48 -17.07 1.11
N TYR A 504 -36.28 -17.26 2.42
CA TYR A 504 -35.06 -16.82 3.10
C TYR A 504 -33.83 -17.56 2.52
N ASP A 505 -33.92 -18.88 2.40
CA ASP A 505 -32.83 -19.74 1.91
C ASP A 505 -32.45 -19.42 0.45
N GLY A 506 -33.43 -19.15 -0.41
CA GLY A 506 -33.17 -18.82 -1.82
C GLY A 506 -32.51 -17.45 -2.01
N LEU A 507 -32.78 -16.50 -1.11
CA LEU A 507 -32.09 -15.20 -1.09
C LEU A 507 -30.69 -15.29 -0.44
N LEU A 508 -30.52 -16.15 0.58
CA LEU A 508 -29.22 -16.46 1.15
C LEU A 508 -28.30 -17.14 0.13
N ASP A 509 -28.80 -18.14 -0.60
CA ASP A 509 -28.12 -18.79 -1.73
C ASP A 509 -27.61 -17.76 -2.75
N TYR A 510 -28.47 -16.79 -3.11
CA TYR A 510 -28.16 -15.75 -4.09
C TYR A 510 -27.03 -14.82 -3.64
N MET A 511 -27.07 -14.30 -2.40
CA MET A 511 -25.96 -13.51 -1.86
C MET A 511 -24.67 -14.33 -1.71
N THR A 512 -24.80 -15.61 -1.37
CA THR A 512 -23.69 -16.56 -1.23
C THR A 512 -22.98 -16.80 -2.58
N LEU A 513 -23.75 -16.97 -3.66
CA LEU A 513 -23.21 -17.04 -5.03
C LEU A 513 -22.56 -15.73 -5.46
N ALA A 514 -23.15 -14.58 -5.12
CA ALA A 514 -22.62 -13.27 -5.48
C ALA A 514 -21.26 -12.98 -4.83
N GLU A 515 -21.10 -13.23 -3.52
CA GLU A 515 -19.78 -13.16 -2.86
C GLU A 515 -18.80 -14.17 -3.46
N CYS A 516 -19.25 -15.39 -3.78
CA CYS A 516 -18.39 -16.37 -4.44
C CYS A 516 -17.88 -15.85 -5.80
N ARG A 517 -18.75 -15.20 -6.61
CA ARG A 517 -18.37 -14.55 -7.86
C ARG A 517 -17.41 -13.38 -7.63
N ARG A 518 -17.56 -12.58 -6.56
CA ARG A 518 -16.53 -11.60 -6.13
C ARG A 518 -15.19 -12.27 -5.83
N ARG A 519 -15.17 -13.39 -5.10
CA ARG A 519 -13.92 -14.12 -4.76
C ARG A 519 -13.22 -14.74 -5.97
N ILE A 520 -13.93 -15.06 -7.05
CA ILE A 520 -13.32 -15.44 -8.34
C ILE A 520 -12.68 -14.22 -9.03
N TYR A 521 -13.24 -13.02 -8.86
CA TYR A 521 -12.70 -11.78 -9.46
C TYR A 521 -11.50 -11.20 -8.70
N ARG A 522 -11.51 -11.21 -7.36
CA ARG A 522 -10.49 -10.54 -6.50
C ARG A 522 -9.01 -10.86 -6.79
N PRO A 523 -8.59 -12.03 -7.33
CA PRO A 523 -7.19 -12.24 -7.74
C PRO A 523 -6.72 -11.38 -8.93
N VAL A 524 -7.63 -10.81 -9.72
CA VAL A 524 -7.30 -9.96 -10.88
C VAL A 524 -6.68 -8.63 -10.40
N PRO A 525 -5.57 -8.15 -10.99
CA PRO A 525 -4.83 -6.97 -10.53
C PRO A 525 -5.53 -5.64 -10.87
N LEU A 526 -6.64 -5.35 -10.19
CA LEU A 526 -7.43 -4.12 -10.25
C LEU A 526 -7.84 -3.68 -8.84
N ASN A 527 -6.99 -2.87 -8.18
CA ASN A 527 -7.18 -2.45 -6.78
C ASN A 527 -8.38 -1.50 -6.54
N GLU A 528 -9.02 -1.01 -7.60
CA GLU A 528 -10.05 0.05 -7.58
C GLU A 528 -11.33 -0.35 -6.79
N PHE A 529 -11.50 -1.62 -6.45
CA PHE A 529 -12.76 -2.18 -5.93
C PHE A 529 -12.68 -2.76 -4.51
N GLY A 530 -11.62 -2.51 -3.74
CA GLY A 530 -11.47 -3.06 -2.38
C GLY A 530 -12.66 -2.72 -1.46
N TYR A 531 -13.17 -1.49 -1.58
CA TYR A 531 -14.32 -0.97 -0.84
C TYR A 531 -15.65 -1.24 -1.56
N THR A 532 -15.68 -1.12 -2.90
CA THR A 532 -16.85 -1.42 -3.73
C THR A 532 -17.29 -2.90 -3.68
N LEU A 533 -16.37 -3.84 -3.44
CA LEU A 533 -16.63 -5.28 -3.43
C LEU A 533 -16.18 -5.91 -2.10
N PRO A 534 -16.78 -5.53 -0.95
CA PRO A 534 -16.32 -5.95 0.37
C PRO A 534 -16.57 -7.45 0.61
N TYR A 535 -15.77 -8.07 1.48
CA TYR A 535 -15.92 -9.48 1.81
C TYR A 535 -17.19 -9.77 2.62
N ALA A 536 -17.73 -10.98 2.51
CA ALA A 536 -18.72 -11.47 3.48
C ALA A 536 -18.02 -12.37 4.51
N LEU A 537 -17.82 -11.89 5.75
CA LEU A 537 -17.07 -12.67 6.76
C LEU A 537 -17.74 -13.99 7.14
N LYS A 538 -19.08 -14.08 7.11
CA LYS A 538 -19.79 -15.34 7.37
C LYS A 538 -19.73 -16.31 6.18
N TYR A 539 -19.25 -15.89 5.01
CA TYR A 539 -18.94 -16.81 3.93
C TYR A 539 -17.59 -17.50 4.14
N THR A 540 -17.66 -18.66 4.80
CA THR A 540 -16.55 -19.58 5.09
C THR A 540 -16.31 -20.60 3.96
N GLY A 541 -17.03 -20.50 2.84
CA GLY A 541 -16.95 -21.44 1.73
C GLY A 541 -15.59 -21.43 1.02
N SER A 542 -14.87 -22.55 1.11
CA SER A 542 -13.55 -22.76 0.50
C SER A 542 -13.57 -23.25 -0.95
N LYS A 543 -14.76 -23.39 -1.55
CA LYS A 543 -14.98 -23.83 -2.93
C LYS A 543 -15.75 -22.78 -3.71
N PHE A 544 -15.47 -22.67 -5.00
CA PHE A 544 -16.30 -21.92 -5.93
C PHE A 544 -17.67 -22.59 -6.14
N LEU A 545 -18.70 -21.79 -6.39
CA LEU A 545 -20.10 -22.17 -6.46
C LEU A 545 -20.69 -21.84 -7.84
N GLU A 546 -21.55 -22.72 -8.35
CA GLU A 546 -22.36 -22.49 -9.55
C GLU A 546 -23.85 -22.44 -9.20
N MET A 547 -24.61 -21.67 -9.98
CA MET A 547 -26.08 -21.77 -10.02
C MET A 547 -26.48 -23.06 -10.76
N THR A 548 -27.66 -23.59 -10.44
CA THR A 548 -28.27 -24.74 -11.13
C THR A 548 -29.61 -24.36 -11.78
N ALA A 549 -30.11 -25.19 -12.70
CA ALA A 549 -31.42 -25.04 -13.33
C ALA A 549 -32.61 -25.04 -12.35
N GLN A 550 -32.39 -25.40 -11.09
CA GLN A 550 -33.38 -25.39 -10.00
C GLN A 550 -33.31 -24.11 -9.13
N GLY A 551 -32.49 -23.12 -9.53
CA GLY A 551 -32.30 -21.86 -8.78
C GLY A 551 -31.58 -22.04 -7.43
N THR A 552 -31.01 -23.22 -7.20
CA THR A 552 -30.16 -23.57 -6.05
C THR A 552 -28.68 -23.42 -6.39
N ILE A 553 -27.85 -23.10 -5.41
CA ILE A 553 -26.39 -23.14 -5.55
C ILE A 553 -25.83 -24.54 -5.30
N GLN A 554 -24.71 -24.86 -5.93
CA GLN A 554 -23.89 -26.03 -5.57
C GLN A 554 -22.39 -25.74 -5.74
N PRO A 555 -21.49 -26.43 -5.01
CA PRO A 555 -20.05 -26.34 -5.27
C PRO A 555 -19.71 -26.86 -6.66
N MET A 556 -18.94 -26.09 -7.44
CA MET A 556 -18.48 -26.53 -8.76
C MET A 556 -17.68 -27.85 -8.65
N PRO A 557 -17.80 -28.78 -9.61
CA PRO A 557 -16.93 -29.95 -9.70
C PRO A 557 -15.45 -29.56 -9.72
N GLN A 558 -14.56 -30.46 -9.25
CA GLN A 558 -13.12 -30.16 -9.12
C GLN A 558 -12.50 -29.63 -10.42
N ARG A 559 -12.91 -30.15 -11.59
CA ARG A 559 -12.49 -29.65 -12.91
C ARG A 559 -12.78 -28.16 -13.13
N GLY A 560 -13.89 -27.64 -12.58
CA GLY A 560 -14.24 -26.23 -12.60
C GLY A 560 -13.43 -25.40 -11.59
N GLN A 561 -13.24 -25.94 -10.38
CA GLN A 561 -12.36 -25.34 -9.36
C GLN A 561 -10.95 -25.13 -9.92
N ASP A 562 -10.36 -26.18 -10.50
CA ASP A 562 -9.01 -26.21 -11.05
C ASP A 562 -8.88 -25.25 -12.25
N LEU A 563 -9.84 -25.27 -13.18
CA LEU A 563 -9.82 -24.40 -14.37
C LEU A 563 -9.88 -22.92 -13.98
N LEU A 564 -10.85 -22.53 -13.15
CA LEU A 564 -11.00 -21.14 -12.76
C LEU A 564 -9.80 -20.68 -11.92
N SER A 565 -9.32 -21.50 -10.98
CA SER A 565 -8.11 -21.18 -10.19
C SER A 565 -6.87 -21.01 -11.07
N ALA A 566 -6.64 -21.92 -12.02
CA ALA A 566 -5.50 -21.84 -12.93
C ALA A 566 -5.58 -20.62 -13.86
N TRP A 567 -6.77 -20.27 -14.33
CA TRP A 567 -6.99 -19.12 -15.20
C TRP A 567 -6.89 -17.78 -14.46
N THR A 568 -7.52 -17.64 -13.27
CA THR A 568 -7.41 -16.42 -12.46
C THR A 568 -5.98 -16.20 -11.96
N ASN A 569 -5.30 -17.27 -11.52
CA ASN A 569 -3.87 -17.18 -11.16
C ASN A 569 -2.99 -16.89 -12.40
N GLY A 570 -3.39 -17.35 -13.59
CA GLY A 570 -2.74 -17.03 -14.87
C GLY A 570 -2.88 -15.56 -15.25
N LEU A 571 -4.06 -14.95 -15.03
CA LEU A 571 -4.34 -13.52 -15.22
C LEU A 571 -3.63 -12.64 -14.17
N ALA A 572 -3.55 -13.12 -12.92
CA ALA A 572 -2.81 -12.48 -11.83
C ALA A 572 -1.29 -12.63 -11.97
N SER A 573 -0.82 -13.51 -12.87
CA SER A 573 0.59 -13.79 -13.03
C SER A 573 1.33 -12.68 -13.77
N PHE A 574 2.63 -12.65 -13.55
CA PHE A 574 3.59 -11.81 -14.25
C PHE A 574 3.69 -12.05 -15.76
N SER A 575 3.08 -13.10 -16.32
CA SER A 575 2.96 -13.31 -17.77
C SER A 575 1.48 -13.58 -18.08
N PRO A 576 0.63 -12.53 -18.03
CA PRO A 576 -0.81 -12.69 -17.93
C PRO A 576 -1.41 -13.45 -19.11
N SER A 577 -2.12 -14.54 -18.82
CA SER A 577 -2.66 -15.45 -19.84
C SER A 577 -4.18 -15.31 -19.96
N ILE A 578 -4.63 -14.55 -20.96
CA ILE A 578 -6.07 -14.25 -21.16
C ILE A 578 -6.86 -15.50 -21.56
N LEU A 579 -6.25 -16.44 -22.29
CA LEU A 579 -6.86 -17.72 -22.64
C LEU A 579 -6.38 -18.81 -21.67
N PRO A 580 -7.27 -19.66 -21.11
CA PRO A 580 -6.85 -20.71 -20.19
C PRO A 580 -5.88 -21.71 -20.84
N VAL A 581 -4.88 -22.17 -20.07
CA VAL A 581 -3.92 -23.20 -20.51
C VAL A 581 -4.47 -24.58 -20.16
N PHE A 582 -4.78 -25.39 -21.18
CA PHE A 582 -5.37 -26.73 -21.01
C PHE A 582 -4.30 -27.84 -21.03
N PRO A 583 -4.17 -28.69 -19.99
CA PRO A 583 -3.02 -29.61 -19.86
C PRO A 583 -2.83 -30.72 -20.91
N ASN A 584 -3.73 -30.91 -21.87
CA ASN A 584 -3.79 -32.13 -22.70
C ASN A 584 -3.94 -31.93 -24.23
N THR A 585 -3.81 -30.72 -24.76
CA THR A 585 -3.88 -30.47 -26.22
C THR A 585 -2.53 -30.71 -26.91
N THR A 586 -2.35 -31.85 -27.58
CA THR A 586 -1.11 -32.22 -28.27
C THR A 586 -0.89 -31.48 -29.60
N SER A 587 0.31 -30.91 -29.78
CA SER A 587 0.81 -30.13 -30.93
C SER A 587 0.06 -28.80 -31.16
N VAL A 588 0.72 -27.65 -31.34
CA VAL A 588 2.01 -27.38 -31.99
C VAL A 588 3.06 -26.79 -31.01
N THR A 589 4.34 -26.99 -31.29
CA THR A 589 5.47 -26.47 -30.49
C THR A 589 5.62 -24.95 -30.52
N PRO A 590 5.64 -24.25 -29.37
CA PRO A 590 6.40 -23.02 -29.21
C PRO A 590 7.91 -23.31 -29.30
N VAL A 591 8.72 -22.30 -29.63
CA VAL A 591 10.17 -22.46 -29.77
C VAL A 591 10.85 -22.67 -28.41
N VAL A 592 11.86 -23.55 -28.39
CA VAL A 592 12.74 -23.93 -27.27
C VAL A 592 12.98 -22.81 -26.25
N SER A 593 12.59 -23.06 -25.00
CA SER A 593 13.01 -22.26 -23.85
C SER A 593 14.48 -22.54 -23.50
N PRO A 594 15.39 -21.56 -23.54
CA PRO A 594 16.69 -21.70 -22.89
C PRO A 594 16.51 -21.57 -21.38
N SER A 595 17.21 -22.40 -20.59
CA SER A 595 17.27 -22.27 -19.15
C SER A 595 18.08 -21.02 -18.76
N VAL A 596 17.40 -19.98 -18.29
CA VAL A 596 17.98 -18.70 -17.86
C VAL A 596 17.55 -18.43 -16.41
N GLY A 597 18.41 -17.78 -15.62
CA GLY A 597 18.13 -17.47 -14.21
C GLY A 597 16.91 -16.57 -14.01
N ILE A 598 16.32 -16.64 -12.82
CA ILE A 598 15.09 -15.93 -12.45
C ILE A 598 15.30 -14.41 -12.57
N LEU A 599 14.68 -13.82 -13.58
CA LEU A 599 14.65 -12.37 -13.83
C LEU A 599 13.40 -11.73 -13.20
N PRO A 600 13.44 -10.42 -12.90
CA PRO A 600 12.27 -9.70 -12.41
C PRO A 600 11.20 -9.58 -13.49
N SER A 601 9.98 -9.49 -13.00
CA SER A 601 8.73 -9.50 -13.75
C SER A 601 8.37 -8.15 -14.39
N PRO A 602 7.42 -8.11 -15.35
CA PRO A 602 7.11 -6.89 -16.10
C PRO A 602 6.28 -5.89 -15.30
N GLY A 603 6.12 -4.70 -15.89
CA GLY A 603 5.54 -3.55 -15.22
C GLY A 603 4.07 -3.74 -14.81
N ASN A 604 3.76 -3.30 -13.58
CA ASN A 604 2.40 -2.97 -13.21
C ASN A 604 1.86 -1.93 -14.18
N ALA A 605 0.75 -2.24 -14.86
CA ALA A 605 -0.07 -1.22 -15.48
C ALA A 605 -0.56 -0.22 -14.41
N VAL A 606 -0.70 1.05 -14.78
CA VAL A 606 -0.69 2.16 -13.82
C VAL A 606 -2.01 2.29 -13.07
N LEU A 607 -2.11 1.62 -11.92
CA LEU A 607 -3.03 1.97 -10.85
C LEU A 607 -2.52 3.20 -10.10
N CYS A 608 -3.02 4.37 -10.49
CA CYS A 608 -2.79 5.61 -9.77
C CYS A 608 -3.71 5.72 -8.54
N GLU A 609 -3.39 5.00 -7.47
CA GLU A 609 -3.75 5.44 -6.12
C GLU A 609 -2.82 4.83 -5.07
N LYS A 610 -2.07 5.69 -4.37
CA LYS A 610 -1.17 5.30 -3.27
C LYS A 610 -1.90 5.43 -1.93
N ALA A 611 -2.91 4.59 -1.72
CA ALA A 611 -3.42 4.24 -0.39
C ALA A 611 -2.66 2.97 0.07
N THR A 612 -1.67 3.03 0.98
CA THR A 612 -1.74 3.20 2.45
C THR A 612 -2.37 2.02 3.18
N SER A 613 -1.82 1.65 4.36
CA SER A 613 -2.04 0.40 5.16
C SER A 613 -1.04 -0.75 4.88
N LEU A 614 -1.03 -1.87 5.64
CA LEU A 614 -0.69 -2.01 7.06
C LEU A 614 -0.11 -3.41 7.34
N SER A 615 1.09 -3.52 7.92
CA SER A 615 1.54 -4.77 8.57
C SER A 615 2.60 -4.49 9.64
N THR A 616 2.09 -4.12 10.81
CA THR A 616 2.43 -4.69 12.13
C THR A 616 3.31 -5.98 12.05
N ALA A 617 4.28 -6.29 12.92
CA ALA A 617 4.39 -5.92 14.32
C ALA A 617 5.73 -6.37 14.98
N SER A 618 6.57 -5.40 15.37
CA SER A 618 7.12 -5.13 16.73
C SER A 618 7.86 -6.21 17.58
N ALA A 619 8.71 -5.85 18.59
CA ALA A 619 8.76 -6.43 19.97
C ALA A 619 10.10 -6.60 20.76
N LYS A 620 10.38 -5.90 21.89
CA LYS A 620 10.61 -6.48 23.27
C LYS A 620 11.90 -7.14 23.91
N LYS A 621 12.30 -6.80 25.16
CA LYS A 621 12.46 -7.72 26.37
C LYS A 621 12.92 -6.97 27.65
N CYS A 622 12.97 -7.44 28.92
CA CYS A 622 12.22 -8.23 29.98
C CYS A 622 12.91 -7.85 31.32
N PRO A 623 12.45 -8.17 32.56
CA PRO A 623 13.12 -9.24 33.35
C PRO A 623 12.29 -9.70 34.61
N PHE A 624 12.77 -9.99 35.84
CA PHE A 624 14.07 -10.47 36.41
C PHE A 624 13.80 -11.42 37.59
N MET A 625 14.55 -11.27 38.70
CA MET A 625 14.49 -12.06 39.92
C MET A 625 14.22 -11.18 41.14
N THR A 626 13.28 -11.64 41.97
CA THR A 626 13.69 -11.99 43.34
C THR A 626 13.11 -13.38 43.66
N ILE A 627 13.85 -14.18 44.41
CA ILE A 627 13.64 -15.62 44.54
C ILE A 627 12.54 -15.92 45.57
N ARG A 628 11.66 -16.89 45.25
CA ARG A 628 11.05 -17.77 46.25
C ARG A 628 11.07 -19.22 45.78
N ASN A 629 11.73 -20.09 46.54
CA ASN A 629 11.67 -21.53 46.39
C ASN A 629 10.32 -22.09 46.91
N ASN A 630 10.03 -23.34 46.54
CA ASN A 630 8.99 -24.25 47.05
C ASN A 630 7.63 -24.27 46.32
N SER A 631 7.59 -24.96 45.18
CA SER A 631 6.55 -25.96 44.88
C SER A 631 7.01 -26.92 43.78
N THR A 632 7.13 -28.21 44.10
CA THR A 632 7.08 -29.41 43.20
C THR A 632 7.68 -29.32 41.79
N GLN A 633 8.77 -30.07 41.56
CA GLN A 633 9.25 -30.40 40.21
C GLN A 633 8.22 -31.22 39.42
N LEU A 634 8.01 -30.85 38.15
CA LEU A 634 7.43 -31.70 37.11
C LEU A 634 8.42 -31.73 35.92
N ASN A 635 8.54 -32.87 35.25
CA ASN A 635 9.74 -33.20 34.44
C ASN A 635 9.82 -32.45 33.11
N SER A 636 10.79 -31.54 32.97
CA SER A 636 11.21 -30.97 31.68
C SER A 636 12.21 -31.88 30.97
N LYS A 637 11.72 -32.87 30.21
CA LYS A 637 12.54 -33.70 29.31
C LYS A 637 11.82 -33.95 27.98
N ILE A 638 12.55 -33.79 26.88
CA ILE A 638 12.09 -34.19 25.54
C ILE A 638 11.91 -35.71 25.53
N VAL A 639 10.74 -36.18 25.09
CA VAL A 639 10.43 -37.61 25.04
C VAL A 639 10.87 -38.20 23.69
N ALA A 640 11.67 -39.27 23.74
CA ALA A 640 12.33 -39.85 22.57
C ALA A 640 11.45 -40.82 21.74
N SER A 641 10.29 -41.24 22.26
CA SER A 641 9.31 -42.07 21.55
C SER A 641 7.89 -41.88 22.13
N PRO A 642 7.36 -40.65 22.08
CA PRO A 642 6.12 -40.26 22.77
C PRO A 642 4.88 -40.92 22.17
N THR A 643 3.76 -40.76 22.89
CA THR A 643 2.43 -41.23 22.52
C THR A 643 1.41 -40.08 22.66
N TRP A 644 0.25 -40.21 22.01
CA TRP A 644 -0.82 -39.24 22.19
C TRP A 644 -1.32 -39.19 23.63
N ASN A 645 -1.67 -40.35 24.19
CA ASN A 645 -2.35 -40.41 25.49
C ASN A 645 -1.44 -40.04 26.66
N ASP A 646 -0.18 -40.48 26.63
CA ASP A 646 0.74 -40.35 27.76
C ASP A 646 1.54 -39.03 27.71
N ASP A 647 1.77 -38.45 26.53
CA ASP A 647 2.68 -37.31 26.34
C ASP A 647 2.04 -36.08 25.66
N ILE A 648 1.33 -36.23 24.53
CA ILE A 648 0.87 -35.08 23.73
C ILE A 648 -0.47 -34.50 24.22
N LEU A 649 -1.46 -35.33 24.51
CA LEU A 649 -2.74 -34.88 25.04
C LEU A 649 -2.60 -34.18 26.41
N PRO A 650 -1.72 -34.61 27.34
CA PRO A 650 -1.44 -33.85 28.56
C PRO A 650 -0.78 -32.48 28.31
N ILE A 651 0.06 -32.35 27.27
CA ILE A 651 0.67 -31.08 26.84
C ILE A 651 -0.40 -30.08 26.33
N ILE A 652 -1.51 -30.57 25.77
CA ILE A 652 -2.63 -29.76 25.25
C ILE A 652 -3.69 -29.49 26.33
N SER A 653 -4.11 -30.51 27.09
CA SER A 653 -5.23 -30.43 28.04
C SER A 653 -4.83 -29.99 29.46
N THR A 654 -3.58 -30.21 29.86
CA THR A 654 -3.04 -29.86 31.19
C THR A 654 -1.61 -29.29 31.09
N PRO A 655 -1.38 -28.26 30.26
CA PRO A 655 -0.04 -27.77 29.91
C PRO A 655 0.84 -27.48 31.13
N TYR A 656 1.94 -28.22 31.27
CA TYR A 656 2.72 -28.25 32.53
C TYR A 656 3.40 -26.92 32.89
N TRP A 657 3.66 -26.06 31.91
CA TRP A 657 4.26 -24.73 32.09
C TRP A 657 3.27 -23.68 32.63
N ILE A 658 1.96 -23.91 32.48
CA ILE A 658 0.89 -23.09 33.04
C ILE A 658 0.78 -23.39 34.56
N PRO A 659 0.43 -22.42 35.43
CA PRO A 659 0.31 -22.65 36.86
C PRO A 659 -0.78 -23.68 37.18
N GLU A 660 -0.54 -24.53 38.19
CA GLU A 660 -1.30 -25.76 38.43
C GLU A 660 -2.82 -25.57 38.58
N ALA A 661 -3.26 -24.50 39.23
CA ALA A 661 -4.68 -24.16 39.38
C ALA A 661 -5.37 -23.80 38.05
N ASP A 662 -4.62 -23.29 37.08
CA ASP A 662 -5.12 -22.71 35.84
C ASP A 662 -5.09 -23.71 34.67
N ARG A 663 -4.21 -24.73 34.72
CA ARG A 663 -3.91 -25.69 33.63
C ARG A 663 -5.15 -26.26 32.93
N ALA A 664 -6.09 -26.81 33.70
CA ALA A 664 -7.27 -27.48 33.14
C ALA A 664 -8.29 -26.48 32.57
N GLY A 665 -8.39 -25.27 33.13
CA GLY A 665 -9.19 -24.19 32.56
C GLY A 665 -8.61 -23.71 31.23
N VAL A 666 -7.29 -23.55 31.17
CA VAL A 666 -6.55 -23.17 29.97
C VAL A 666 -6.65 -24.23 28.87
N GLY A 667 -6.39 -25.51 29.17
CA GLY A 667 -6.48 -26.59 28.17
C GLY A 667 -7.89 -26.81 27.64
N ASN A 668 -8.92 -26.76 28.50
CA ASN A 668 -10.32 -26.75 28.05
C ASN A 668 -10.63 -25.51 27.21
N GLY A 669 -10.08 -24.36 27.57
CA GLY A 669 -10.16 -23.12 26.79
C GLY A 669 -9.59 -23.29 25.38
N TRP A 670 -8.46 -23.98 25.21
CA TRP A 670 -7.87 -24.26 23.89
C TRP A 670 -8.77 -25.18 23.06
N ILE A 671 -9.25 -26.27 23.65
CA ILE A 671 -10.12 -27.24 22.96
C ILE A 671 -11.43 -26.57 22.51
N ASN A 672 -12.11 -25.87 23.42
CA ASN A 672 -13.34 -25.13 23.10
C ASN A 672 -13.12 -23.98 22.10
N SER A 673 -11.94 -23.33 22.11
CA SER A 673 -11.62 -22.28 21.15
C SER A 673 -11.37 -22.83 19.75
N MET A 674 -10.72 -23.99 19.64
CA MET A 674 -10.50 -24.62 18.33
C MET A 674 -11.83 -25.11 17.72
N ASP A 675 -12.75 -25.64 18.52
CA ASP A 675 -14.13 -25.98 18.12
C ASP A 675 -14.97 -24.74 17.73
N TYR A 676 -14.78 -23.61 18.41
CA TYR A 676 -15.43 -22.33 18.06
C TYR A 676 -14.97 -21.75 16.72
N TRP A 677 -13.67 -21.85 16.39
CA TRP A 677 -13.12 -21.34 15.13
C TRP A 677 -13.25 -22.34 13.95
N GLY A 678 -13.82 -23.53 14.19
CA GLY A 678 -14.20 -24.51 13.16
C GLY A 678 -14.34 -25.91 13.74
N PRO A 679 -14.88 -26.90 13.01
CA PRO A 679 -14.98 -28.28 13.49
C PRO A 679 -13.61 -28.95 13.52
N PHE A 680 -12.80 -28.60 14.53
CA PHE A 680 -11.43 -29.05 14.71
C PHE A 680 -11.12 -29.29 16.18
N ASP A 681 -11.23 -30.55 16.61
CA ASP A 681 -10.90 -30.96 17.97
C ASP A 681 -9.38 -31.18 18.09
N ILE A 682 -8.71 -30.30 18.83
CA ILE A 682 -7.27 -30.41 19.12
C ILE A 682 -6.96 -31.49 20.17
N SER A 683 -7.96 -32.12 20.79
CA SER A 683 -7.82 -33.31 21.63
C SER A 683 -7.95 -34.63 20.84
N ASP A 684 -8.39 -34.58 19.58
CA ASP A 684 -8.48 -35.74 18.68
C ASP A 684 -7.13 -35.99 17.95
N PRO A 685 -6.47 -37.15 18.17
CA PRO A 685 -5.20 -37.47 17.53
C PRO A 685 -5.29 -37.56 16.00
N SER A 686 -6.45 -37.91 15.45
CA SER A 686 -6.65 -38.08 14.01
C SER A 686 -6.67 -36.73 13.29
N GLN A 687 -7.34 -35.74 13.86
CA GLN A 687 -7.44 -34.40 13.30
C GLN A 687 -6.13 -33.62 13.46
N VAL A 688 -5.46 -33.77 14.61
CA VAL A 688 -4.17 -33.10 14.88
C VAL A 688 -3.04 -33.67 14.03
N LYS A 689 -3.06 -34.97 13.74
CA LYS A 689 -2.13 -35.62 12.80
C LYS A 689 -2.12 -34.96 11.43
N ASP A 690 -3.29 -34.77 10.82
CA ASP A 690 -3.40 -34.24 9.45
C ASP A 690 -2.96 -32.77 9.33
N LYS A 691 -2.98 -32.02 10.43
CA LYS A 691 -2.53 -30.62 10.50
C LYS A 691 -1.17 -30.42 11.20
N ALA A 692 -0.47 -31.49 11.60
CA ALA A 692 0.67 -31.42 12.51
C ALA A 692 1.81 -30.50 12.06
N VAL A 693 2.09 -30.44 10.75
CA VAL A 693 3.14 -29.55 10.19
C VAL A 693 2.78 -28.07 10.41
N LEU A 694 1.54 -27.68 10.12
CA LEU A 694 1.04 -26.31 10.30
C LEU A 694 0.97 -25.94 11.79
N ILE A 695 0.46 -26.84 12.63
CA ILE A 695 0.38 -26.65 14.09
C ILE A 695 1.78 -26.39 14.67
N TYR A 696 2.76 -27.22 14.31
CA TYR A 696 4.14 -27.03 14.76
C TYR A 696 4.75 -25.71 14.26
N GLN A 697 4.48 -25.30 13.01
CA GLN A 697 4.97 -24.04 12.46
C GLN A 697 4.37 -22.82 13.18
N VAL A 698 3.05 -22.81 13.45
CA VAL A 698 2.35 -21.70 14.14
C VAL A 698 2.76 -21.59 15.61
N LEU A 699 2.90 -22.72 16.31
CA LEU A 699 3.34 -22.72 17.71
C LEU A 699 4.83 -22.33 17.84
N ARG A 700 5.69 -22.79 16.91
CA ARG A 700 7.12 -22.45 16.90
C ARG A 700 7.39 -20.99 16.48
N SER A 701 6.54 -20.39 15.64
CA SER A 701 6.66 -18.97 15.27
C SER A 701 6.25 -18.01 16.38
N LYS A 702 5.56 -18.50 17.42
CA LYS A 702 5.01 -17.71 18.54
C LYS A 702 4.02 -16.62 18.11
N TRP A 703 3.37 -16.82 16.96
CA TRP A 703 2.29 -15.96 16.48
C TRP A 703 1.02 -16.07 17.35
N MET A 704 0.74 -17.25 17.90
CA MET A 704 -0.27 -17.44 18.93
C MET A 704 0.40 -17.44 20.32
N PRO A 705 0.20 -16.41 21.16
CA PRO A 705 0.18 -16.63 22.61
C PRO A 705 -1.00 -17.54 22.92
N ILE A 706 -0.83 -18.51 23.82
CA ILE A 706 -1.87 -19.53 24.05
C ILE A 706 -2.84 -19.13 25.17
N THR A 707 -2.55 -18.07 25.92
CA THR A 707 -3.46 -17.46 26.90
C THR A 707 -3.44 -15.94 26.74
N ASP A 708 -4.24 -15.24 27.54
CA ASP A 708 -4.17 -13.78 27.67
C ASP A 708 -2.83 -13.29 28.27
N ASP A 709 -1.93 -14.19 28.69
CA ASP A 709 -0.53 -13.90 28.95
C ASP A 709 0.32 -14.09 27.68
N PRO A 710 0.87 -13.02 27.06
CA PRO A 710 1.77 -13.08 25.91
C PRO A 710 3.19 -13.53 26.29
N ARG A 711 3.27 -14.44 27.26
CA ARG A 711 4.45 -15.13 27.78
C ARG A 711 4.21 -16.65 27.84
N ASP A 712 2.94 -17.07 27.90
CA ASP A 712 2.51 -18.46 27.79
C ASP A 712 2.59 -18.90 26.32
N TYR A 713 3.76 -19.44 25.95
CA TYR A 713 4.03 -20.11 24.68
C TYR A 713 4.42 -21.56 24.92
N TRP A 714 4.27 -22.42 23.92
CA TRP A 714 4.79 -23.79 24.01
C TRP A 714 6.32 -23.75 24.23
N PRO A 715 6.85 -24.41 25.27
CA PRO A 715 8.28 -24.50 25.50
C PRO A 715 8.93 -25.40 24.44
N GLU A 716 10.23 -25.20 24.18
CA GLU A 716 10.96 -25.91 23.12
C GLU A 716 10.91 -27.43 23.33
N GLU A 717 10.90 -27.89 24.58
CA GLU A 717 10.79 -29.30 24.95
C GLU A 717 9.42 -29.91 24.59
N ALA A 718 8.34 -29.13 24.67
CA ALA A 718 7.00 -29.55 24.24
C ALA A 718 6.89 -29.57 22.70
N LEU A 719 7.44 -28.55 22.03
CA LEU A 719 7.52 -28.50 20.56
C LEU A 719 8.32 -29.67 19.99
N GLU A 720 9.49 -29.97 20.56
CA GLU A 720 10.33 -31.10 20.12
C GLU A 720 9.72 -32.46 20.49
N THR A 721 8.93 -32.55 21.57
CA THR A 721 8.15 -33.75 21.89
C THR A 721 7.00 -33.96 20.88
N PHE A 722 6.30 -32.89 20.47
CA PHE A 722 5.31 -32.94 19.40
C PHE A 722 5.94 -33.32 18.04
N ARG A 723 7.12 -32.78 17.72
CA ARG A 723 7.91 -33.15 16.53
C ARG A 723 8.34 -34.61 16.57
N SER A 724 8.78 -35.09 17.73
CA SER A 724 9.14 -36.49 18.00
C SER A 724 7.94 -37.43 17.78
N TRP A 725 6.75 -37.06 18.24
CA TRP A 725 5.50 -37.81 18.02
C TRP A 725 5.12 -37.94 16.54
N ALA A 726 5.12 -36.82 15.80
CA ALA A 726 4.84 -36.84 14.36
C ALA A 726 5.85 -37.70 13.59
N ASN A 727 7.15 -37.56 13.91
CA ASN A 727 8.22 -38.27 13.21
C ASN A 727 8.38 -39.75 13.61
N THR A 728 7.76 -40.20 14.70
CA THR A 728 7.74 -41.62 15.14
C THR A 728 6.46 -42.37 14.75
N GLY A 729 5.58 -41.73 13.97
CA GLY A 729 4.44 -42.37 13.32
C GLY A 729 3.07 -42.06 13.93
N PHE A 730 2.92 -40.98 14.70
CA PHE A 730 1.65 -40.56 15.33
C PHE A 730 1.05 -41.61 16.27
N ARG A 731 1.91 -42.19 17.12
CA ARG A 731 1.56 -43.28 18.05
C ARG A 731 0.52 -42.81 19.07
N THR A 732 -0.56 -43.55 19.25
CA THR A 732 -1.59 -43.24 20.26
C THR A 732 -1.24 -43.83 21.62
N THR A 733 -0.65 -45.02 21.64
CA THR A 733 -0.25 -45.75 22.86
C THR A 733 1.18 -46.31 22.78
N SER A 734 1.73 -46.68 23.93
CA SER A 734 3.05 -47.31 24.04
C SER A 734 3.15 -48.68 23.33
N LYS A 735 2.04 -49.31 22.96
CA LYS A 735 1.98 -50.59 22.22
C LYS A 735 2.10 -50.42 20.71
N ASP A 736 1.94 -49.20 20.19
CA ASP A 736 1.89 -48.95 18.74
C ASP A 736 3.31 -49.02 18.16
N PRO A 737 3.50 -49.59 16.96
CA PRO A 737 4.83 -49.72 16.36
C PRO A 737 5.45 -48.35 16.04
N VAL A 738 6.74 -48.19 16.37
CA VAL A 738 7.50 -46.98 16.01
C VAL A 738 7.81 -47.02 14.52
N THR A 739 7.25 -46.07 13.77
CA THR A 739 7.45 -45.95 12.31
C THR A 739 8.14 -44.62 12.03
N VAL A 740 9.47 -44.65 11.82
CA VAL A 740 10.26 -43.43 11.63
C VAL A 740 10.07 -42.89 10.21
N HIS A 741 9.47 -41.70 10.11
CA HIS A 741 9.33 -40.94 8.86
C HIS A 741 9.48 -39.45 9.15
N ILE A 742 10.21 -38.71 8.32
CA ILE A 742 10.36 -37.26 8.52
C ILE A 742 9.09 -36.57 8.01
N VAL A 743 8.18 -36.26 8.92
CA VAL A 743 6.97 -35.45 8.66
C VAL A 743 7.25 -33.98 8.95
N ILE A 744 7.96 -33.71 10.05
CA ILE A 744 8.36 -32.37 10.48
C ILE A 744 9.90 -32.35 10.55
N PRO A 745 10.59 -31.69 9.59
CA PRO A 745 12.05 -31.67 9.56
C PRO A 745 12.65 -30.97 10.78
N THR A 746 13.90 -31.29 11.10
CA THR A 746 14.64 -30.57 12.16
C THR A 746 14.81 -29.10 11.74
N PRO A 747 14.44 -28.12 12.58
CA PRO A 747 14.59 -26.70 12.26
C PRO A 747 16.04 -26.33 11.93
N THR A 748 16.22 -25.54 10.87
CA THR A 748 17.54 -25.00 10.45
C THR A 748 18.03 -23.83 11.31
N THR A 749 17.22 -23.35 12.24
CA THR A 749 17.42 -22.11 12.99
C THR A 749 17.58 -22.36 14.49
N LYS A 750 18.58 -21.69 15.10
CA LYS A 750 18.92 -21.84 16.52
C LYS A 750 17.78 -21.33 17.44
N PRO A 751 17.61 -21.92 18.64
CA PRO A 751 16.72 -21.37 19.67
C PRO A 751 17.13 -19.95 20.09
N ILE A 752 16.14 -19.10 20.41
CA ILE A 752 16.37 -17.73 20.89
C ILE A 752 16.47 -17.77 22.43
N HIS A 753 17.69 -17.69 22.95
CA HIS A 753 17.92 -17.55 24.40
C HIS A 753 17.59 -16.14 24.88
N LEU A 754 16.91 -16.04 26.03
CA LEU A 754 16.61 -14.78 26.71
C LEU A 754 17.88 -14.22 27.37
N ARG A 755 18.47 -13.20 26.76
CA ARG A 755 19.60 -12.42 27.28
C ARG A 755 19.11 -11.33 28.24
N VAL A 756 19.79 -11.05 29.35
CA VAL A 756 19.28 -10.15 30.40
C VAL A 756 20.25 -8.99 30.66
N ARG A 757 19.87 -7.78 30.21
CA ARG A 757 20.65 -6.53 30.27
C ARG A 757 20.50 -5.91 31.67
N LYS A 758 21.48 -6.11 32.55
CA LYS A 758 21.51 -5.54 33.91
C LYS A 758 21.95 -4.08 33.92
N ASP A 759 21.63 -3.37 35.00
CA ASP A 759 22.37 -2.16 35.39
C ASP A 759 23.86 -2.51 35.53
N ILE A 760 24.73 -1.68 34.97
CA ILE A 760 26.18 -1.82 35.07
C ILE A 760 26.66 -1.82 36.54
N ARG A 761 25.92 -1.16 37.45
CA ARG A 761 26.15 -1.17 38.91
C ARG A 761 25.76 -2.52 39.56
N ASN A 762 24.85 -3.28 38.96
CA ASN A 762 24.38 -4.59 39.43
C ASN A 762 25.15 -5.78 38.82
N LEU A 763 26.21 -5.53 38.03
CA LEU A 763 27.09 -6.58 37.52
C LEU A 763 28.11 -7.01 38.59
N PRO A 764 28.26 -8.32 38.90
CA PRO A 764 29.41 -8.79 39.65
C PRO A 764 30.70 -8.62 38.83
N ALA A 765 31.84 -8.52 39.51
CA ALA A 765 33.15 -8.31 38.88
C ALA A 765 33.51 -9.36 37.81
N SER A 766 32.99 -10.58 37.92
CA SER A 766 33.13 -11.65 36.91
C SER A 766 32.37 -11.35 35.62
N GLU A 767 31.14 -10.83 35.69
CA GLU A 767 30.37 -10.43 34.51
C GLU A 767 30.93 -9.14 33.88
N ILE A 768 31.52 -8.24 34.68
CA ILE A 768 32.31 -7.10 34.18
C ILE A 768 33.53 -7.56 33.38
N GLN A 769 34.27 -8.56 33.87
CA GLN A 769 35.42 -9.15 33.17
C GLN A 769 34.99 -9.91 31.91
N GLU A 770 33.89 -10.66 31.97
CA GLU A 770 33.32 -11.32 30.80
C GLU A 770 32.91 -10.29 29.74
N PHE A 771 32.08 -9.30 30.07
CA PHE A 771 31.67 -8.25 29.14
C PHE A 771 32.87 -7.55 28.47
N ARG A 772 33.91 -7.21 29.25
CA ARG A 772 35.16 -6.64 28.74
C ARG A 772 35.88 -7.59 27.77
N SER A 773 36.05 -8.87 28.11
CA SER A 773 36.69 -9.86 27.23
C SER A 773 35.95 -10.05 25.90
N LYS A 774 34.63 -10.21 25.95
CA LYS A 774 33.77 -10.35 24.76
C LYS A 774 33.84 -9.12 23.84
N LEU A 775 33.97 -7.93 24.42
CA LEU A 775 34.19 -6.70 23.65
C LEU A 775 35.61 -6.63 23.08
N ASP A 776 36.64 -6.98 23.84
CA ASP A 776 38.04 -7.01 23.40
C ASP A 776 38.26 -7.97 22.22
N ASP A 777 37.66 -9.16 22.23
CA ASP A 777 37.73 -10.14 21.13
C ASP A 777 37.20 -9.59 19.79
N VAL A 778 36.17 -8.73 19.83
CA VAL A 778 35.51 -8.12 18.66
C VAL A 778 36.16 -6.79 18.25
N LEU A 779 36.54 -5.97 19.23
CA LEU A 779 37.11 -4.64 19.05
C LEU A 779 38.60 -4.67 18.74
N LYS A 780 39.34 -5.60 19.38
CA LYS A 780 40.78 -5.80 19.28
C LYS A 780 41.56 -4.50 19.51
N VAL A 781 41.67 -4.08 20.77
CA VAL A 781 42.22 -2.76 21.15
C VAL A 781 43.48 -2.39 20.35
N GLY A 782 43.46 -1.22 19.71
CA GLY A 782 44.55 -0.74 18.84
C GLY A 782 44.53 -1.25 17.39
N THR A 783 43.53 -2.05 16.98
CA THR A 783 43.42 -2.60 15.61
C THR A 783 42.38 -1.86 14.77
N LEU A 784 42.82 -1.15 13.72
CA LEU A 784 41.91 -0.56 12.73
C LEU A 784 41.23 -1.63 11.86
N GLN A 785 40.03 -1.34 11.36
CA GLN A 785 39.20 -2.25 10.56
C GLN A 785 38.83 -3.56 11.30
N SER A 786 38.74 -3.51 12.63
CA SER A 786 38.18 -4.61 13.43
C SER A 786 36.66 -4.72 13.25
N LYS A 787 36.07 -5.84 13.69
CA LYS A 787 34.62 -6.08 13.57
C LYS A 787 33.76 -5.05 14.31
N TRP A 788 34.32 -4.37 15.31
CA TRP A 788 33.69 -3.22 15.97
C TRP A 788 33.44 -2.03 15.03
N GLN A 789 34.30 -1.81 14.03
CA GLN A 789 34.19 -0.70 13.09
C GLN A 789 33.22 -0.99 11.92
N GLU A 790 32.65 -2.20 11.86
CA GLU A 790 31.56 -2.57 10.95
C GLU A 790 30.19 -2.28 11.60
N LEU A 791 29.66 -1.07 11.38
CA LEU A 791 28.35 -0.68 11.91
C LEU A 791 27.21 -1.52 11.29
N GLY A 792 26.51 -2.28 12.12
CA GLY A 792 25.28 -2.97 11.70
C GLY A 792 24.70 -4.02 12.65
N ASN A 793 25.49 -4.74 13.45
CA ASN A 793 24.93 -5.86 14.25
C ASN A 793 25.72 -6.22 15.54
N LEU A 794 26.12 -5.21 16.32
CA LEU A 794 27.09 -5.35 17.43
C LEU A 794 26.67 -6.33 18.54
N GLN A 795 25.39 -6.37 18.95
CA GLN A 795 24.96 -7.30 20.01
C GLN A 795 24.98 -8.77 19.56
N ALA A 796 24.91 -9.07 18.26
CA ALA A 796 25.07 -10.42 17.75
C ALA A 796 26.54 -10.90 17.81
N LEU A 797 27.52 -9.98 17.74
CA LEU A 797 28.95 -10.29 17.67
C LEU A 797 29.58 -10.65 19.02
N ILE A 798 29.18 -9.99 20.11
CA ILE A 798 29.81 -10.17 21.44
C ILE A 798 29.20 -11.30 22.29
N ASP A 799 28.08 -11.90 21.86
CA ASP A 799 27.32 -12.94 22.58
C ASP A 799 26.99 -12.66 24.07
N PHE A 800 26.95 -11.39 24.47
CA PHE A 800 26.68 -10.94 25.84
C PHE A 800 25.50 -9.95 25.90
N PRO A 801 24.70 -9.90 26.99
CA PRO A 801 23.69 -8.86 27.18
C PRO A 801 24.36 -7.52 27.50
N ILE A 802 24.25 -6.53 26.61
CA ILE A 802 24.81 -5.18 26.82
C ILE A 802 24.22 -4.58 28.11
N PRO A 803 25.01 -4.32 29.16
CA PRO A 803 24.50 -3.69 30.38
C PRO A 803 24.10 -2.23 30.08
N TYR A 804 23.14 -1.69 30.82
CA TYR A 804 22.81 -0.26 30.74
C TYR A 804 23.54 0.53 31.82
N TRP A 805 24.00 1.73 31.49
CA TRP A 805 24.46 2.70 32.47
C TRP A 805 23.29 3.58 32.87
N ASP A 806 22.81 3.41 34.10
CA ASP A 806 21.70 4.22 34.57
C ASP A 806 22.11 5.63 34.98
N GLY A 807 22.01 6.54 34.02
CA GLY A 807 22.13 7.99 34.21
C GLY A 807 20.88 8.63 34.84
N PHE A 808 19.73 7.95 34.84
CA PHE A 808 18.44 8.55 35.22
C PHE A 808 18.13 8.44 36.72
N ALA A 809 18.77 7.53 37.45
CA ALA A 809 18.59 7.43 38.90
C ALA A 809 18.97 8.73 39.65
N GLU A 810 18.20 9.08 40.69
CA GLU A 810 18.32 10.29 41.55
C GLU A 810 19.77 10.58 42.00
N ASP A 811 20.55 9.53 42.24
CA ASP A 811 21.91 9.62 42.79
C ASP A 811 22.99 10.04 41.79
N THR A 812 22.72 10.07 40.48
CA THR A 812 23.70 10.53 39.48
C THR A 812 23.80 12.04 39.40
N ALA A 813 22.72 12.75 39.76
CA ALA A 813 22.61 14.20 39.72
C ALA A 813 23.11 14.90 41.00
N ASN A 814 23.53 14.13 42.01
CA ASN A 814 24.13 14.64 43.24
C ASN A 814 25.66 14.68 43.11
N PRO A 815 26.33 15.85 43.06
CA PRO A 815 27.79 15.93 42.90
C PRO A 815 28.61 15.28 44.03
N GLY A 816 28.00 14.99 45.18
CA GLY A 816 28.61 14.25 46.29
C GLY A 816 28.42 12.73 46.26
N SER A 817 27.75 12.19 45.23
CA SER A 817 27.53 10.75 45.04
C SER A 817 28.75 10.06 44.41
N GLU A 818 29.00 8.80 44.79
CA GLU A 818 30.00 7.96 44.12
C GLU A 818 29.55 7.45 42.73
N PHE A 819 28.25 7.60 42.42
CA PHE A 819 27.65 7.21 41.14
C PHE A 819 27.39 8.39 40.18
N ALA A 820 27.82 9.60 40.57
CA ALA A 820 27.76 10.77 39.69
C ALA A 820 28.85 10.71 38.60
N GLY A 821 28.50 11.14 37.38
CA GLY A 821 29.42 11.15 36.25
C GLY A 821 29.68 9.76 35.65
N ILE A 822 30.81 9.60 34.96
CA ILE A 822 31.11 8.40 34.17
C ILE A 822 31.56 7.24 35.09
N PRO A 823 30.92 6.06 35.04
CA PRO A 823 31.29 4.91 35.88
C PRO A 823 32.74 4.44 35.67
N SER A 824 33.41 4.02 36.75
CA SER A 824 34.85 3.67 36.76
C SER A 824 35.24 2.64 35.70
N ILE A 825 34.33 1.71 35.37
CA ILE A 825 34.51 0.67 34.36
C ILE A 825 34.90 1.23 32.97
N PHE A 826 34.53 2.48 32.65
CA PHE A 826 34.91 3.18 31.42
C PHE A 826 36.19 4.02 31.57
N LEU A 827 36.68 4.25 32.80
CA LEU A 827 37.81 5.12 33.13
C LEU A 827 39.07 4.34 33.57
N GLU A 828 38.93 3.10 34.02
CA GLU A 828 40.03 2.17 34.33
C GLU A 828 40.91 1.90 33.10
N ASP A 829 42.24 1.92 33.26
CA ASP A 829 43.19 1.71 32.14
C ASP A 829 43.26 0.25 31.69
N THR A 830 43.13 -0.70 32.62
CA THR A 830 43.33 -2.13 32.34
C THR A 830 42.23 -2.98 32.96
N TYR A 831 42.12 -4.22 32.48
CA TYR A 831 41.28 -5.25 33.05
C TYR A 831 42.02 -6.60 33.06
N VAL A 832 41.55 -7.52 33.90
CA VAL A 832 42.00 -8.93 33.86
C VAL A 832 41.10 -9.68 32.89
N HIS A 833 41.68 -10.18 31.81
CA HIS A 833 41.02 -11.06 30.85
C HIS A 833 40.88 -12.48 31.44
N PRO A 834 39.85 -13.29 31.08
CA PRO A 834 39.65 -14.65 31.61
C PRO A 834 40.82 -15.65 31.42
N SER A 835 41.82 -15.34 30.60
CA SER A 835 43.09 -16.11 30.52
C SER A 835 44.09 -15.80 31.65
N GLY A 836 43.80 -14.80 32.50
CA GLY A 836 44.72 -14.29 33.53
C GLY A 836 45.62 -13.14 33.06
N GLU A 837 45.55 -12.75 31.78
CA GLU A 837 46.29 -11.61 31.23
C GLU A 837 45.73 -10.27 31.74
N ILE A 838 46.61 -9.33 32.09
CA ILE A 838 46.24 -7.92 32.27
C ILE A 838 46.30 -7.25 30.89
N ARG A 839 45.17 -6.76 30.39
CA ARG A 839 45.03 -6.12 29.07
C ARG A 839 44.51 -4.68 29.18
N PRO A 840 44.76 -3.81 28.18
CA PRO A 840 44.10 -2.51 28.11
C PRO A 840 42.58 -2.65 28.12
N ASN A 841 41.87 -1.79 28.86
CA ASN A 841 40.42 -1.83 28.98
C ASN A 841 39.75 -1.40 27.65
N PRO A 842 38.98 -2.28 26.96
CA PRO A 842 38.34 -1.93 25.69
C PRO A 842 37.26 -0.85 25.86
N LEU A 843 36.69 -0.71 27.06
CA LEU A 843 35.71 0.34 27.40
C LEU A 843 36.35 1.74 27.56
N LYS A 844 37.68 1.83 27.52
CA LYS A 844 38.44 3.09 27.52
C LYS A 844 39.24 3.29 26.24
N TYR A 845 39.95 2.24 25.80
CA TYR A 845 40.85 2.28 24.64
C TYR A 845 40.19 1.76 23.35
N ALA A 846 38.94 2.14 23.12
CA ALA A 846 38.31 1.98 21.81
C ALA A 846 38.96 2.94 20.80
N LEU A 847 39.33 2.44 19.61
CA LEU A 847 39.81 3.30 18.53
C LEU A 847 38.66 4.15 17.99
N ALA A 848 38.87 5.46 17.98
CA ALA A 848 37.96 6.42 17.36
C ALA A 848 37.91 6.25 15.83
N GLN A 849 37.04 6.99 15.15
CA GLN A 849 36.82 6.85 13.71
C GLN A 849 38.13 6.99 12.93
N ASP A 850 38.44 6.00 12.09
CA ASP A 850 39.66 5.93 11.28
C ASP A 850 40.97 6.13 12.10
N GLY A 851 40.93 5.88 13.42
CA GLY A 851 42.06 5.97 14.35
C GLY A 851 42.39 7.39 14.80
N ARG A 852 41.39 8.28 14.89
CA ARG A 852 41.58 9.69 15.29
C ARG A 852 40.41 10.16 16.14
N SER A 853 40.71 10.65 17.34
CA SER A 853 39.72 11.29 18.21
C SER A 853 39.14 12.57 17.60
N ALA A 854 37.88 12.84 17.90
CA ALA A 854 37.23 14.15 17.71
C ALA A 854 37.93 15.31 18.45
N ALA A 855 38.70 15.03 19.50
CA ALA A 855 39.53 16.02 20.21
C ALA A 855 40.89 16.31 19.52
N SER A 856 41.27 15.53 18.50
CA SER A 856 42.52 15.75 17.77
C SER A 856 42.42 16.98 16.85
N ILE A 857 43.42 17.86 16.90
CA ILE A 857 43.54 18.99 15.98
C ILE A 857 43.66 18.45 14.53
N PRO A 858 42.96 19.01 13.52
CA PRO A 858 43.02 18.55 12.13
C PRO A 858 44.45 18.45 11.57
N GLY A 859 45.01 17.24 11.58
CA GLY A 859 46.37 16.94 11.12
C GLY A 859 47.25 16.22 12.15
N ASP A 860 46.90 16.21 13.43
CA ASP A 860 47.66 15.52 14.48
C ASP A 860 47.17 14.06 14.68
N PRO A 861 48.05 13.04 14.53
CA PRO A 861 47.72 11.65 14.82
C PRO A 861 47.91 11.24 16.31
N SER A 862 48.20 12.17 17.22
CA SER A 862 48.62 11.86 18.61
C SER A 862 47.56 11.16 19.49
N ILE A 863 46.26 11.32 19.21
CA ILE A 863 45.17 10.72 20.00
C ILE A 863 44.34 9.76 19.12
N PRO A 864 44.59 8.44 19.17
CA PRO A 864 43.91 7.45 18.33
C PRO A 864 42.66 6.82 18.97
N TYR A 865 42.49 6.97 20.29
CA TYR A 865 41.39 6.42 21.07
C TYR A 865 40.29 7.47 21.32
N VAL A 866 39.07 7.02 21.59
CA VAL A 866 37.95 7.91 21.95
C VAL A 866 38.25 8.73 23.21
N THR A 867 37.76 9.98 23.22
CA THR A 867 37.95 10.95 24.30
C THR A 867 36.63 11.48 24.84
N ARG A 868 36.67 11.87 26.11
CA ARG A 868 35.51 12.26 26.91
C ARG A 868 35.82 13.55 27.66
N ASN A 869 34.77 14.17 28.20
CA ASN A 869 34.82 15.47 28.85
C ASN A 869 35.83 15.44 30.03
N PRO A 870 36.87 16.31 30.05
CA PRO A 870 37.92 16.25 31.06
C PRO A 870 37.43 16.32 32.50
N THR A 871 36.38 17.11 32.78
CA THR A 871 35.78 17.22 34.12
C THR A 871 35.10 15.92 34.55
N LEU A 872 34.40 15.24 33.64
CA LEU A 872 33.81 13.92 33.93
C LEU A 872 34.87 12.81 34.09
N VAL A 873 36.05 12.96 33.50
CA VAL A 873 37.19 12.03 33.66
C VAL A 873 38.00 12.32 34.93
N ALA A 874 38.12 13.59 35.33
CA ALA A 874 38.83 14.03 36.53
C ALA A 874 38.04 13.80 37.83
N GLY A 875 36.72 13.68 37.74
CA GLY A 875 35.83 13.44 38.88
C GLY A 875 35.66 14.67 39.78
N SER A 876 35.22 14.44 41.02
CA SER A 876 34.96 15.46 42.06
C SER A 876 36.16 16.30 42.53
N LYS A 877 37.30 16.20 41.84
CA LYS A 877 38.51 17.00 42.04
C LYS A 877 38.61 18.19 41.08
N ASP A 878 37.84 18.20 40.00
CA ASP A 878 37.75 19.35 39.07
C ASP A 878 36.85 20.44 39.69
N PRO A 879 37.28 21.72 39.75
CA PRO A 879 36.45 22.83 40.22
C PRO A 879 35.10 22.98 39.49
N SER A 880 35.00 22.46 38.26
CA SER A 880 33.83 22.48 37.38
C SER A 880 32.87 21.32 37.64
N TRP A 881 33.25 20.32 38.44
CA TRP A 881 32.49 19.08 38.67
C TRP A 881 31.04 19.34 39.08
N ASN A 882 30.82 20.19 40.08
CA ASN A 882 29.47 20.50 40.57
C ASN A 882 28.60 21.11 39.46
N ALA A 883 29.15 22.00 38.64
CA ALA A 883 28.42 22.58 37.51
C ALA A 883 28.11 21.51 36.44
N LYS A 884 29.04 20.59 36.19
CA LYS A 884 28.89 19.53 35.18
C LYS A 884 27.90 18.43 35.60
N ILE A 885 27.90 18.04 36.87
CA ILE A 885 26.94 17.06 37.42
C ILE A 885 25.55 17.66 37.62
N ASN A 886 25.43 18.95 37.95
CA ASN A 886 24.12 19.59 38.03
C ASN A 886 23.33 19.56 36.71
N LEU A 887 23.99 19.37 35.56
CA LEU A 887 23.31 19.12 34.28
C LEU A 887 22.48 17.82 34.32
N PHE A 888 22.88 16.80 35.08
CA PHE A 888 22.10 15.55 35.21
C PHE A 888 20.75 15.80 35.90
N SER A 889 20.61 16.84 36.74
CA SER A 889 19.31 17.28 37.26
C SER A 889 18.37 17.76 36.14
N LEU A 890 18.92 18.43 35.11
CA LEU A 890 18.16 18.84 33.93
C LEU A 890 17.76 17.63 33.08
N TYR A 891 18.63 16.62 32.94
CA TYR A 891 18.31 15.35 32.28
C TYR A 891 17.19 14.59 33.00
N HIS A 892 17.21 14.53 34.34
CA HIS A 892 16.11 13.98 35.15
C HIS A 892 14.79 14.73 34.90
N GLN A 893 14.82 16.07 34.94
CA GLN A 893 13.64 16.91 34.71
C GLN A 893 13.09 16.78 33.28
N GLN A 894 13.95 16.78 32.27
CA GLN A 894 13.55 16.67 30.86
C GLN A 894 12.97 15.29 30.53
N ILE A 895 13.59 14.20 31.00
CA ILE A 895 13.02 12.85 30.86
C ILE A 895 11.68 12.74 31.61
N GLY A 896 11.57 13.29 32.82
CA GLY A 896 10.28 13.37 33.52
C GLY A 896 9.19 14.05 32.70
N THR A 897 9.52 15.21 32.13
CA THR A 897 8.61 16.02 31.29
C THR A 897 8.21 15.29 30.00
N ALA A 898 9.06 14.41 29.46
CA ALA A 898 8.78 13.55 28.32
C ALA A 898 7.88 12.36 28.72
N LEU A 899 8.19 11.68 29.84
CA LEU A 899 7.43 10.54 30.35
C LEU A 899 5.97 10.88 30.68
N GLU A 900 5.67 12.15 30.98
CA GLU A 900 4.31 12.69 31.20
C GLU A 900 3.46 12.83 29.92
N LYS A 901 4.02 12.64 28.72
CA LYS A 901 3.25 12.84 27.46
C LYS A 901 2.31 11.66 27.18
N SER A 902 1.19 11.97 26.54
CA SER A 902 0.13 11.00 26.21
C SER A 902 0.29 10.35 24.83
N SER A 903 1.28 10.77 24.05
CA SER A 903 1.46 10.48 22.61
C SER A 903 2.95 10.35 22.30
N PHE A 904 3.33 9.32 21.54
CA PHE A 904 4.74 8.97 21.33
C PHE A 904 5.46 9.93 20.36
N SER A 905 4.89 10.07 19.15
CA SER A 905 5.37 10.92 18.05
C SER A 905 4.18 11.61 17.39
N GLU A 906 4.43 12.74 16.72
CA GLU A 906 3.50 13.16 15.66
C GLU A 906 3.83 12.39 14.37
N PRO A 907 2.84 12.07 13.53
CA PRO A 907 3.10 11.46 12.22
C PRO A 907 3.65 12.51 11.17
N GLU A 908 3.74 12.29 9.84
CA GLU A 908 4.62 13.11 8.92
C GLU A 908 4.09 14.25 7.95
N SER A 909 2.79 14.43 7.63
CA SER A 909 2.22 15.31 6.56
C SER A 909 1.88 16.77 6.88
N ILE A 910 1.82 17.20 8.15
CA ILE A 910 1.42 18.56 8.50
C ILE A 910 2.68 19.38 8.71
N THR A 911 2.76 20.45 7.93
CA THR A 911 3.82 21.44 8.00
C THR A 911 3.65 22.34 9.22
N THR A 912 4.75 22.99 9.61
CA THR A 912 4.66 24.14 10.53
C THR A 912 3.85 25.28 9.90
N THR A 913 3.43 26.26 10.70
CA THR A 913 2.74 27.48 10.23
C THR A 913 3.53 28.30 9.21
N GLU A 914 4.81 27.96 8.99
CA GLU A 914 5.72 28.55 8.00
C GLU A 914 5.92 27.69 6.74
N GLY A 915 5.21 26.55 6.61
CA GLY A 915 5.24 25.69 5.42
C GLY A 915 6.42 24.71 5.34
N LYS A 916 7.23 24.56 6.40
CA LYS A 916 8.34 23.59 6.43
C LYS A 916 7.82 22.16 6.70
N PRO A 917 8.36 21.12 6.04
CA PRO A 917 8.02 19.72 6.34
C PRO A 917 8.48 19.30 7.74
N TYR A 918 7.81 18.31 8.32
CA TYR A 918 8.33 17.58 9.48
C TYR A 918 9.59 16.77 9.08
N GLY A 919 10.43 16.47 10.07
CA GLY A 919 11.70 15.77 9.84
C GLY A 919 12.81 16.66 9.27
N ILE A 920 13.41 17.50 10.11
CA ILE A 920 14.87 17.67 10.04
C ILE A 920 15.43 16.48 10.84
N PRO A 921 16.20 15.56 10.24
CA PRO A 921 16.93 14.59 11.02
C PRO A 921 17.87 15.32 12.00
N TRP A 922 17.72 15.08 13.30
CA TRP A 922 18.64 15.48 14.37
C TRP A 922 20.10 15.09 14.06
N ALA A 923 20.28 14.02 13.27
CA ALA A 923 21.55 13.62 12.68
C ALA A 923 22.28 14.70 11.85
N ASN A 924 21.63 15.81 11.49
CA ASN A 924 22.25 16.99 10.86
C ASN A 924 22.94 17.94 11.86
N LEU A 925 22.79 17.74 13.16
CA LEU A 925 23.51 18.49 14.19
C LEU A 925 24.98 18.08 14.16
N GLY A 926 25.85 19.03 13.77
CA GLY A 926 27.27 18.74 13.50
C GLY A 926 28.06 18.32 14.76
N ALA A 927 27.70 18.87 15.91
CA ALA A 927 28.17 18.44 17.23
C ALA A 927 27.12 18.80 18.30
N PHE A 928 26.85 17.85 19.19
CA PHE A 928 26.09 18.06 20.41
C PHE A 928 26.88 18.90 21.42
N THR A 929 26.19 19.61 22.31
CA THR A 929 26.81 20.59 23.23
C THR A 929 26.14 20.52 24.61
N ASP A 930 26.74 21.18 25.60
CA ASP A 930 26.24 21.16 26.98
C ASP A 930 24.84 21.76 27.16
N THR A 931 24.40 22.61 26.24
CA THR A 931 23.04 23.12 26.15
C THR A 931 22.67 23.26 24.68
N GLN A 932 22.04 22.24 24.10
CA GLN A 932 21.45 22.35 22.76
C GLN A 932 20.25 23.31 22.80
N PRO A 933 20.26 24.41 22.00
CA PRO A 933 19.14 25.34 21.94
C PRO A 933 17.80 24.67 21.58
N ASP A 934 16.73 25.10 22.25
CA ASP A 934 15.38 24.54 22.10
C ASP A 934 14.83 24.66 20.66
N ASP A 935 15.27 25.66 19.90
CA ASP A 935 14.89 25.91 18.50
C ASP A 935 15.54 24.94 17.49
N LEU A 936 16.53 24.14 17.90
CA LEU A 936 17.04 23.01 17.11
C LEU A 936 16.05 21.83 17.09
N TYR A 937 15.14 21.76 18.05
CA TYR A 937 14.13 20.70 18.17
C TYR A 937 12.73 21.33 18.04
N PRO A 938 12.27 21.62 16.81
CA PRO A 938 11.00 22.34 16.58
C PRO A 938 9.75 21.58 17.05
N TYR A 939 9.88 20.34 17.54
CA TYR A 939 8.78 19.41 17.84
C TYR A 939 8.74 18.92 19.31
N ARG A 940 9.28 19.72 20.24
CA ARG A 940 9.34 19.49 21.71
C ARG A 940 7.99 19.52 22.45
N PHE A 941 7.00 18.80 21.95
CA PHE A 941 5.69 18.69 22.61
C PHE A 941 5.24 17.23 22.82
N ASN A 942 5.69 16.26 22.00
CA ASN A 942 5.52 14.82 22.23
C ASN A 942 6.63 14.18 23.06
N PHE A 943 6.47 12.89 23.41
CA PHE A 943 7.50 12.11 24.10
C PHE A 943 8.81 12.13 23.31
N ASP A 944 8.80 11.75 22.02
CA ASP A 944 9.99 11.62 21.20
C ASP A 944 10.80 12.92 21.10
N GLY A 945 10.20 14.02 20.66
CA GLY A 945 10.88 15.31 20.47
C GLY A 945 11.40 15.95 21.76
N LEU A 946 10.91 15.53 22.93
CA LEU A 946 11.47 15.92 24.23
C LEU A 946 12.56 14.94 24.69
N PHE A 947 12.36 13.64 24.48
CA PHE A 947 13.29 12.56 24.84
C PHE A 947 14.57 12.60 23.99
N GLU A 948 14.47 13.08 22.74
CA GLU A 948 15.58 13.23 21.80
C GLU A 948 16.50 14.43 22.13
N GLN A 949 15.95 15.58 22.55
CA GLN A 949 16.78 16.71 23.00
C GLN A 949 17.61 16.34 24.24
N VAL A 950 17.00 15.67 25.21
CA VAL A 950 17.70 15.23 26.43
C VAL A 950 18.68 14.10 26.14
N HIS A 951 18.39 13.26 25.13
CA HIS A 951 19.33 12.29 24.60
C HIS A 951 20.60 12.95 24.05
N ASP A 952 20.45 13.96 23.20
CA ASP A 952 21.53 14.67 22.51
C ASP A 952 22.36 15.55 23.45
N ASN A 953 21.71 16.27 24.38
CA ASN A 953 22.40 17.03 25.44
C ASN A 953 23.41 16.13 26.18
N TYR A 954 22.99 14.92 26.56
CA TYR A 954 23.85 13.97 27.28
C TYR A 954 25.05 13.50 26.43
N HIS A 955 24.90 13.27 25.12
CA HIS A 955 26.03 13.00 24.21
C HIS A 955 27.05 14.15 24.22
N GLY A 956 26.57 15.39 24.17
CA GLY A 956 27.39 16.59 24.38
C GLY A 956 28.12 16.57 25.74
N TRP A 957 27.44 16.14 26.79
CA TRP A 957 28.01 16.12 28.14
C TRP A 957 29.14 15.11 28.30
N ILE A 958 29.02 13.93 27.70
CA ILE A 958 30.05 12.88 27.78
C ILE A 958 31.35 13.29 27.05
N GLY A 959 31.28 14.17 26.04
CA GLY A 959 32.44 14.87 25.48
C GLY A 959 32.81 14.47 24.05
N PRO A 960 34.01 14.84 23.56
CA PRO A 960 34.24 15.09 22.12
C PRO A 960 33.82 13.98 21.18
N ASP A 961 34.27 12.74 21.40
CA ASP A 961 33.96 11.64 20.47
C ASP A 961 32.48 11.20 20.56
N MET A 962 31.86 11.28 21.74
CA MET A 962 30.41 11.07 21.93
C MET A 962 29.57 12.23 21.36
N SER A 963 30.11 13.45 21.35
CA SER A 963 29.39 14.65 20.90
C SER A 963 29.25 14.79 19.39
N ILE A 964 30.03 14.06 18.58
CA ILE A 964 29.96 14.13 17.11
C ILE A 964 29.29 12.86 16.59
N ASN A 965 28.19 13.04 15.85
CA ASN A 965 27.34 11.96 15.33
C ASN A 965 28.12 10.90 14.49
N SER A 966 29.17 11.30 13.76
CA SER A 966 29.98 10.34 12.99
C SER A 966 30.96 9.50 13.84
N THR A 967 31.30 9.95 15.06
CA THR A 967 32.28 9.30 15.95
C THR A 967 31.64 8.63 17.17
N THR A 968 30.44 9.06 17.59
CA THR A 968 29.82 8.64 18.86
C THR A 968 29.65 7.12 18.97
N ALA A 969 29.25 6.46 17.89
CA ALA A 969 29.10 5.00 17.84
C ALA A 969 30.41 4.19 17.99
N PHE A 970 31.58 4.85 18.00
CA PHE A 970 32.87 4.20 18.25
C PHE A 970 33.24 4.15 19.74
N ASP A 971 32.63 4.97 20.61
CA ASP A 971 32.82 4.94 22.06
C ASP A 971 31.90 3.88 22.70
N PRO A 972 32.41 2.88 23.46
CA PRO A 972 31.58 1.88 24.13
C PRO A 972 30.58 2.42 25.16
N ILE A 973 30.69 3.67 25.61
CA ILE A 973 29.61 4.33 26.39
C ILE A 973 28.33 4.39 25.56
N PHE A 974 28.40 4.61 24.24
CA PHE A 974 27.25 4.65 23.34
C PHE A 974 26.32 3.44 23.56
N LEU A 975 26.88 2.23 23.63
CA LEU A 975 26.10 1.01 23.85
C LEU A 975 25.41 0.99 25.21
N ALA A 976 26.12 1.31 26.30
CA ALA A 976 25.56 1.27 27.64
C ALA A 976 24.55 2.41 27.90
N TYR A 977 24.77 3.56 27.26
CA TYR A 977 23.89 4.72 27.32
C TYR A 977 22.60 4.51 26.53
N HIS A 978 22.68 4.09 25.26
CA HIS A 978 21.49 3.76 24.46
C HIS A 978 20.71 2.59 25.07
N SER A 979 21.38 1.65 25.75
CA SER A 979 20.72 0.60 26.52
C SER A 979 19.88 1.17 27.69
N ASN A 980 20.25 2.32 28.28
CA ASN A 980 19.40 2.98 29.28
C ASN A 980 18.28 3.82 28.64
N MET A 981 18.53 4.45 27.50
CA MET A 981 17.48 5.20 26.79
C MET A 981 16.38 4.26 26.26
N ASP A 982 16.75 3.07 25.78
CA ASP A 982 15.81 2.00 25.40
C ASP A 982 15.11 1.38 26.62
N ARG A 983 15.75 1.30 27.81
CA ARG A 983 15.06 0.99 29.09
C ARG A 983 13.94 2.00 29.38
N ILE A 984 14.24 3.29 29.29
CA ILE A 984 13.29 4.35 29.65
C ILE A 984 12.18 4.48 28.59
N ALA A 985 12.49 4.28 27.31
CA ALA A 985 11.50 4.15 26.25
C ALA A 985 10.57 2.94 26.50
N ALA A 986 11.10 1.77 26.88
CA ALA A 986 10.29 0.60 27.22
C ALA A 986 9.31 0.88 28.38
N ILE A 987 9.75 1.59 29.43
CA ILE A 987 8.88 2.02 30.53
C ILE A 987 7.72 2.91 30.02
N TYR A 988 7.99 3.84 29.10
CA TYR A 988 6.96 4.66 28.48
C TYR A 988 5.97 3.84 27.64
N LEU A 989 6.46 2.86 26.85
CA LEU A 989 5.65 1.97 26.02
C LEU A 989 4.73 1.07 26.86
N GLU A 990 5.21 0.57 28.01
CA GLU A 990 4.43 -0.25 28.94
C GLU A 990 3.40 0.57 29.72
N ALA A 991 3.66 1.85 29.99
CA ALA A 991 2.68 2.77 30.57
C ALA A 991 1.56 3.15 29.58
N HIS A 992 1.86 3.15 28.28
CA HIS A 992 0.95 3.57 27.20
C HIS A 992 0.71 2.49 26.14
N PRO A 993 0.09 1.35 26.49
CA PRO A 993 -0.11 0.23 25.57
C PRO A 993 -1.11 0.50 24.43
N GLN A 994 -1.83 1.63 24.46
CA GLN A 994 -2.70 2.09 23.37
C GLN A 994 -1.98 2.84 22.24
N GLN A 995 -0.67 3.12 22.37
CA GLN A 995 0.12 3.80 21.33
C GLN A 995 0.23 2.94 20.06
N GLN A 996 0.21 3.60 18.90
CA GLN A 996 0.20 2.98 17.58
C GLN A 996 1.50 3.36 16.84
N PHE A 997 2.34 2.38 16.46
CA PHE A 997 3.74 2.58 15.98
C PHE A 997 3.97 2.27 14.51
N THR A 998 4.75 3.11 13.81
CA THR A 998 4.32 3.48 12.45
C THR A 998 5.40 3.57 11.39
N PHE A 999 5.16 2.88 10.27
CA PHE A 999 6.22 2.47 9.34
C PHE A 999 5.68 1.91 8.01
N ASN A 1000 6.20 2.39 6.88
CA ASN A 1000 6.17 1.66 5.60
C ASN A 1000 7.54 1.12 5.20
N PHE A 1001 8.59 1.52 5.92
CA PHE A 1001 9.96 1.50 5.43
C PHE A 1001 10.85 0.66 6.36
N PRO A 1002 11.61 -0.30 5.81
CA PRO A 1002 12.63 -0.99 6.58
C PRO A 1002 13.76 -0.05 7.01
N ILE A 1003 14.19 -0.18 8.27
CA ILE A 1003 15.27 0.62 8.85
C ILE A 1003 16.60 0.15 8.24
N LYS A 1004 17.22 0.97 7.40
CA LYS A 1004 18.59 0.73 6.93
C LYS A 1004 19.57 1.00 8.09
N PRO A 1005 20.59 0.15 8.32
CA PRO A 1005 21.09 -0.90 7.41
C PRO A 1005 20.52 -2.32 7.63
N PHE A 1006 19.56 -2.53 8.54
CA PHE A 1006 19.22 -3.85 9.08
C PHE A 1006 18.62 -4.85 8.07
N THR A 1007 18.14 -4.39 6.91
CA THR A 1007 17.84 -5.26 5.76
C THR A 1007 18.99 -5.21 4.73
N GLU A 1008 19.78 -6.28 4.60
CA GLU A 1008 21.06 -6.42 3.86
C GLU A 1008 21.07 -5.90 2.40
N ASN A 1009 21.01 -4.58 2.21
CA ASN A 1009 20.55 -3.94 0.95
C ASN A 1009 19.30 -4.60 0.33
N ALA A 1010 18.47 -5.26 1.15
CA ALA A 1010 17.32 -6.09 0.79
C ALA A 1010 17.59 -7.22 -0.24
N THR A 1011 18.74 -7.90 -0.15
CA THR A 1011 19.17 -8.86 -1.19
C THR A 1011 18.72 -10.32 -1.05
N ASN A 1012 18.14 -10.76 0.07
CA ASN A 1012 17.61 -12.13 0.20
C ASN A 1012 16.50 -12.27 1.27
N VAL A 1013 15.39 -12.95 0.95
CA VAL A 1013 14.21 -13.12 1.83
C VAL A 1013 13.69 -14.55 1.72
N SER A 1014 13.42 -15.20 2.86
CA SER A 1014 12.89 -16.56 2.94
C SER A 1014 11.48 -16.58 3.50
N TYR A 1015 10.49 -16.84 2.64
CA TYR A 1015 9.07 -16.97 3.01
C TYR A 1015 8.76 -18.13 3.98
N ASN A 1016 9.75 -18.96 4.32
CA ASN A 1016 9.61 -20.13 5.19
C ASN A 1016 10.10 -19.88 6.65
N ASP A 1017 10.64 -18.70 6.98
CA ASP A 1017 10.90 -18.32 8.38
C ASP A 1017 10.13 -17.04 8.76
N PRO A 1018 8.97 -17.15 9.45
CA PRO A 1018 8.13 -16.00 9.79
C PRO A 1018 8.77 -15.02 10.79
N ARG A 1019 10.02 -15.27 11.24
CA ARG A 1019 10.78 -14.36 12.11
C ARG A 1019 11.75 -13.46 11.35
N GLN A 1020 11.97 -13.61 10.03
CA GLN A 1020 12.98 -12.81 9.31
C GLN A 1020 12.64 -11.29 9.26
N TYR A 1021 11.41 -10.90 9.62
CA TYR A 1021 10.96 -9.51 9.64
C TYR A 1021 11.13 -8.79 11.00
N ILE A 1022 11.36 -9.53 12.09
CA ILE A 1022 11.66 -8.89 13.39
C ILE A 1022 12.96 -8.06 13.26
N TYR A 1023 13.08 -6.95 13.99
CA TYR A 1023 14.09 -5.90 13.81
C TYR A 1023 14.05 -5.09 12.49
N THR A 1024 13.16 -5.37 11.52
CA THR A 1024 13.30 -4.73 10.19
C THR A 1024 12.66 -3.34 10.07
N THR A 1025 11.62 -3.01 10.84
CA THR A 1025 10.89 -1.71 10.74
C THR A 1025 10.79 -0.96 12.07
N LEU A 1026 10.34 0.30 12.03
CA LEU A 1026 10.02 1.08 13.25
C LEU A 1026 8.93 0.41 14.08
N GLY A 1027 8.01 -0.27 13.41
CA GLY A 1027 7.11 -1.23 14.03
C GLY A 1027 7.90 -2.27 14.79
N ASP A 1028 8.73 -3.05 14.11
CA ASP A 1028 9.50 -4.21 14.60
C ASP A 1028 10.35 -3.99 15.86
N MET A 1029 10.59 -2.74 16.28
CA MET A 1029 11.22 -2.43 17.56
C MET A 1029 10.23 -2.31 18.74
N ALA A 1030 8.92 -2.09 18.54
CA ALA A 1030 8.00 -1.52 19.54
C ALA A 1030 6.80 -2.39 20.02
N LYS A 1031 7.04 -3.57 20.65
CA LYS A 1031 6.11 -4.20 21.65
C LYS A 1031 6.91 -4.27 22.98
N ASP A 1032 6.22 -4.49 24.11
CA ASP A 1032 6.64 -4.50 25.56
C ASP A 1032 8.07 -4.95 25.99
N THR A 1033 8.20 -5.69 27.10
CA THR A 1033 9.40 -6.43 27.50
C THR A 1033 9.31 -8.00 27.48
N MET A 1034 8.88 -8.69 26.40
CA MET A 1034 9.00 -10.18 26.19
C MET A 1034 9.44 -10.94 24.84
N ALA A 1035 10.07 -10.41 23.75
CA ALA A 1035 10.34 -11.16 22.46
C ALA A 1035 11.59 -10.86 21.52
N LEU A 1036 12.15 -9.65 21.33
CA LEU A 1036 13.44 -9.27 20.65
C LEU A 1036 14.65 -9.93 21.34
N GLY A 1037 14.49 -10.42 22.57
CA GLY A 1037 15.46 -11.34 23.18
C GLY A 1037 16.35 -10.78 24.31
N TYR A 1038 16.39 -9.47 24.57
CA TYR A 1038 17.35 -8.81 25.49
C TYR A 1038 16.68 -7.99 26.62
N ALA A 1039 17.13 -8.02 27.89
CA ALA A 1039 16.22 -7.67 28.99
C ALA A 1039 16.65 -6.71 30.14
N TYR A 1040 16.29 -5.42 30.04
CA TYR A 1040 15.40 -4.64 30.98
C TYR A 1040 15.59 -4.69 32.51
N GLY A 1041 16.79 -4.85 33.05
CA GLY A 1041 17.03 -5.01 34.50
C GLY A 1041 16.41 -4.00 35.49
N PRO A 1042 16.32 -4.36 36.79
CA PRO A 1042 16.00 -3.41 37.86
C PRO A 1042 17.20 -2.46 38.08
N PRO A 1043 16.97 -1.13 38.15
CA PRO A 1043 18.03 -0.18 38.44
C PRO A 1043 18.59 -0.40 39.85
N ALA A 1044 19.87 -0.10 40.04
CA ALA A 1044 20.52 -0.11 41.36
C ALA A 1044 20.17 1.15 42.17
N GLY A 1045 20.00 2.28 41.48
CA GLY A 1045 19.48 3.52 42.04
C GLY A 1045 17.96 3.63 41.94
N VAL A 1046 17.41 4.75 42.41
CA VAL A 1046 15.98 5.05 42.35
C VAL A 1046 15.71 6.01 41.20
N ASP A 1047 14.83 5.63 40.25
CA ASP A 1047 14.35 6.54 39.21
C ASP A 1047 13.51 7.70 39.83
N PRO A 1048 13.78 8.98 39.50
CA PRO A 1048 13.15 10.15 40.10
C PRO A 1048 11.68 10.33 39.69
N VAL A 1049 11.28 9.78 38.53
CA VAL A 1049 9.89 9.79 38.06
C VAL A 1049 9.40 8.36 37.93
N LYS A 1050 8.36 8.04 38.71
CA LYS A 1050 7.72 6.73 38.74
C LYS A 1050 6.36 6.82 38.07
N LEU A 1051 6.34 6.59 36.75
CA LEU A 1051 5.10 6.27 36.05
C LEU A 1051 4.44 5.07 36.74
N ALA A 1052 3.18 5.23 37.14
CA ALA A 1052 2.43 4.18 37.79
C ALA A 1052 2.08 3.09 36.76
N SER A 1053 2.89 2.03 36.71
CA SER A 1053 2.49 0.81 36.02
C SER A 1053 1.11 0.38 36.54
N LYS A 1054 0.17 0.14 35.61
CA LYS A 1054 -1.19 -0.30 35.95
C LYS A 1054 -1.22 -1.74 36.50
N ILE A 1055 -0.06 -2.38 36.63
CA ILE A 1055 0.15 -3.70 37.24
C ILE A 1055 0.71 -3.50 38.66
N PRO A 1056 -0.03 -3.84 39.73
CA PRO A 1056 0.47 -3.73 41.11
C PRO A 1056 1.71 -4.59 41.36
N ALA A 1057 2.65 -4.13 42.20
CA ALA A 1057 3.88 -4.87 42.50
C ALA A 1057 3.67 -6.27 43.14
N SER A 1058 2.50 -6.52 43.74
CA SER A 1058 2.10 -7.86 44.21
C SER A 1058 1.61 -8.80 43.09
N ARG A 1059 1.48 -8.29 41.86
CA ARG A 1059 1.15 -9.02 40.62
C ARG A 1059 2.32 -8.95 39.63
N LEU A 1060 3.47 -9.54 39.98
CA LEU A 1060 4.49 -9.94 38.99
C LEU A 1060 4.03 -11.18 38.17
N LYS A 1061 2.75 -11.18 37.79
CA LYS A 1061 1.98 -12.19 37.05
C LYS A 1061 0.95 -11.42 36.19
N PRO A 1062 0.47 -12.02 35.10
CA PRO A 1062 0.15 -11.27 33.90
C PRO A 1062 -1.17 -10.51 33.95
N THR A 1063 -1.16 -9.30 33.40
CA THR A 1063 -2.31 -8.65 32.76
C THR A 1063 -1.76 -7.82 31.62
N ALA A 1064 -1.87 -8.32 30.39
CA ALA A 1064 -1.24 -7.70 29.23
C ALA A 1064 -2.25 -6.91 28.37
N THR A 1065 -2.20 -5.60 28.50
CA THR A 1065 -2.46 -4.70 27.37
C THR A 1065 -1.10 -4.28 26.83
N ASN A 1066 -0.85 -4.49 25.53
CA ASN A 1066 0.47 -4.30 24.92
C ASN A 1066 0.38 -3.50 23.63
N GLY A 1067 1.37 -2.63 23.41
CA GLY A 1067 1.48 -1.77 22.23
C GLY A 1067 1.26 -2.49 20.90
N THR A 1068 0.17 -2.15 20.22
CA THR A 1068 -0.08 -2.55 18.83
C THR A 1068 0.66 -1.59 17.89
N ALA A 1069 1.82 -2.00 17.41
CA ALA A 1069 2.42 -1.34 16.26
C ALA A 1069 1.44 -1.39 15.07
N LYS A 1070 1.18 -0.25 14.43
CA LYS A 1070 0.08 -0.01 13.50
C LYS A 1070 0.39 1.21 12.61
N LYS A 1071 1.20 1.02 11.56
CA LYS A 1071 1.48 1.96 10.44
C LYS A 1071 0.44 3.11 10.30
N LEU A 1072 0.76 4.27 10.90
CA LEU A 1072 0.18 5.58 10.58
C LEU A 1072 0.66 6.01 9.19
N ASN A 1073 -0.19 6.84 8.59
CA ASN A 1073 0.25 7.87 7.68
C ASN A 1073 0.73 9.10 8.51
N SER A 1074 -0.09 10.14 8.64
CA SER A 1074 0.41 11.53 8.67
C SER A 1074 -0.71 12.55 9.04
N CYS A 1075 -0.64 13.55 9.95
CA CYS A 1075 0.36 14.09 10.91
C CYS A 1075 -0.23 15.19 11.83
N SER A 1076 0.35 15.39 13.02
CA SER A 1076 0.05 16.47 13.97
C SER A 1076 -1.40 16.38 14.53
N LYS A 1077 -1.74 16.97 15.67
CA LYS A 1077 -1.03 17.94 16.51
C LYS A 1077 -1.05 17.49 17.97
N LEU A 1078 0.01 17.88 18.69
CA LEU A 1078 -0.17 18.69 19.89
C LEU A 1078 0.02 20.20 19.54
N ALA A 1079 -0.36 21.16 20.39
CA ALA A 1079 -0.47 21.08 21.85
C ALA A 1079 -1.77 21.59 22.47
N MET A 1080 -2.16 20.86 23.52
CA MET A 1080 -2.64 21.33 24.82
C MET A 1080 -3.51 22.59 24.85
N ASN A 1081 -4.81 22.37 25.11
CA ASN A 1081 -5.70 23.01 26.10
C ASN A 1081 -7.15 22.64 25.71
N ASP A 1082 -8.11 22.42 26.62
CA ASP A 1082 -8.19 22.85 28.00
C ASP A 1082 -8.55 21.75 29.02
N VAL A 1083 -8.42 22.13 30.29
CA VAL A 1083 -8.88 21.40 31.48
C VAL A 1083 -10.35 20.99 31.39
N THR A 1084 -10.65 19.72 31.67
CA THR A 1084 -11.98 19.31 32.16
C THR A 1084 -11.92 19.23 33.68
N ASP A 1085 -12.68 20.09 34.35
CA ASP A 1085 -13.03 19.93 35.76
C ASP A 1085 -14.51 20.30 35.92
N GLU A 1086 -15.26 19.50 36.67
CA GLU A 1086 -16.70 19.67 36.81
C GLU A 1086 -17.01 20.77 37.83
N THR A 1087 -17.81 21.79 37.50
CA THR A 1087 -18.80 22.39 38.45
C THR A 1087 -19.64 23.52 37.86
N SER A 1088 -20.78 23.78 38.53
CA SER A 1088 -21.77 24.84 38.29
C SER A 1088 -22.59 24.71 36.99
N LEU A 1089 -23.88 24.39 37.05
CA LEU A 1089 -25.03 25.15 37.60
C LEU A 1089 -25.50 26.31 36.72
N ASP A 1090 -26.54 25.99 35.95
CA ASP A 1090 -27.82 26.72 35.91
C ASP A 1090 -27.77 28.25 35.83
N ASN A 1091 -28.10 28.80 34.65
CA ASN A 1091 -28.89 30.03 34.60
C ASN A 1091 -29.61 30.25 33.24
N SER A 1092 -30.70 31.02 33.30
CA SER A 1092 -31.29 31.78 32.17
C SER A 1092 -31.90 31.01 30.98
N ARG A 1093 -33.03 30.35 31.22
CA ARG A 1093 -34.11 30.30 30.19
C ARG A 1093 -34.63 31.72 29.88
N LYS A 1094 -35.19 31.92 28.66
CA LYS A 1094 -36.05 33.04 28.18
C LYS A 1094 -35.40 34.24 27.47
N ALA A 1095 -35.12 34.08 26.18
CA ALA A 1095 -35.29 35.11 25.13
C ALA A 1095 -35.21 34.43 23.74
N LEU A 1096 -36.01 34.76 22.71
CA LEU A 1096 -37.26 35.53 22.65
C LEU A 1096 -38.06 35.03 21.42
N SER A 1097 -39.36 34.78 21.55
CA SER A 1097 -40.18 34.18 20.47
C SER A 1097 -40.97 35.22 19.67
N SER A 1098 -40.80 35.27 18.34
CA SER A 1098 -41.79 35.89 17.45
C SER A 1098 -41.70 35.39 16.00
N LYS A 1099 -42.83 34.90 15.46
CA LYS A 1099 -43.02 34.63 14.02
C LYS A 1099 -43.01 35.94 13.23
N ARG A 1100 -42.50 35.92 11.99
CA ARG A 1100 -43.12 36.60 10.83
C ARG A 1100 -42.59 36.07 9.50
N THR A 1101 -43.51 35.80 8.58
CA THR A 1101 -43.25 35.73 7.13
C THR A 1101 -43.27 37.15 6.55
N PHE A 1102 -42.52 37.42 5.48
CA PHE A 1102 -43.02 38.00 4.23
C PHE A 1102 -41.94 37.96 3.11
N SER A 1103 -42.35 38.32 1.89
CA SER A 1103 -41.60 38.11 0.64
C SER A 1103 -40.89 39.36 0.08
N SER A 1104 -39.80 39.11 -0.66
CA SER A 1104 -39.36 39.83 -1.88
C SER A 1104 -39.56 41.36 -2.01
N VAL A 1105 -38.46 42.12 -1.97
CA VAL A 1105 -38.08 43.19 -2.93
C VAL A 1105 -36.53 43.24 -2.95
N GLY A 1106 -35.91 43.58 -4.09
CA GLY A 1106 -34.45 43.75 -4.20
C GLY A 1106 -34.04 45.21 -4.49
N GLY A 1107 -32.73 45.49 -4.47
CA GLY A 1107 -32.19 46.76 -4.97
C GLY A 1107 -30.99 47.33 -4.19
N ASN A 1108 -29.82 47.27 -4.83
CA ASN A 1108 -28.66 48.18 -4.71
C ASN A 1108 -28.09 48.59 -3.33
N ALA A 1109 -26.87 48.08 -3.11
CA ALA A 1109 -25.65 48.87 -2.84
C ALA A 1109 -25.58 49.79 -1.61
N LEU A 1110 -24.65 49.44 -0.72
CA LEU A 1110 -23.84 50.43 0.01
C LEU A 1110 -22.40 49.91 0.12
N SER A 1111 -21.50 50.51 -0.66
CA SER A 1111 -20.05 50.34 -0.50
C SER A 1111 -19.48 51.52 0.28
N ILE A 1112 -18.44 51.27 1.08
CA ILE A 1112 -17.22 52.07 1.24
C ILE A 1112 -16.45 51.56 2.47
N LEU A 1113 -15.26 51.01 2.23
CA LEU A 1113 -14.05 51.40 2.94
C LEU A 1113 -12.85 50.97 2.09
N SER A 1114 -12.30 51.91 1.32
CA SER A 1114 -11.33 51.65 0.27
C SER A 1114 -9.89 51.73 0.77
N VAL A 1115 -9.29 50.59 1.08
CA VAL A 1115 -7.82 50.47 1.07
C VAL A 1115 -7.36 50.63 -0.38
N LYS A 1116 -6.56 51.66 -0.66
CA LYS A 1116 -6.12 51.97 -2.02
C LYS A 1116 -5.14 50.90 -2.51
N ARG A 1117 -5.45 50.25 -3.63
CA ARG A 1117 -4.45 49.55 -4.45
C ARG A 1117 -3.37 50.55 -4.89
N ASN A 1118 -2.11 50.28 -4.58
CA ASN A 1118 -1.01 50.76 -5.40
C ASN A 1118 -1.02 50.01 -6.75
N LYS A 1119 -0.50 50.64 -7.80
CA LYS A 1119 -0.40 50.04 -9.15
C LYS A 1119 0.99 49.46 -9.39
N THR A 1120 1.04 48.15 -9.61
CA THR A 1120 2.12 47.40 -10.29
C THR A 1120 1.41 46.40 -11.22
N THR A 1121 1.47 46.55 -12.54
CA THR A 1121 2.52 46.15 -13.52
C THR A 1121 2.56 44.65 -13.82
N ARG A 1122 2.84 44.31 -15.09
CA ARG A 1122 2.83 42.92 -15.61
C ARG A 1122 3.99 42.10 -15.06
N GLY A 1123 3.70 40.85 -14.68
CA GLY A 1123 4.61 39.70 -14.74
C GLY A 1123 5.87 39.79 -13.89
N GLU A 1124 5.82 39.22 -12.69
CA GLU A 1124 7.01 38.99 -11.85
C GLU A 1124 7.02 37.51 -11.45
N GLY A 1125 8.06 36.77 -11.87
CA GLY A 1125 8.24 35.37 -11.50
C GLY A 1125 8.87 35.21 -10.12
N VAL A 1126 8.97 33.97 -9.64
CA VAL A 1126 9.62 33.62 -8.38
C VAL A 1126 11.07 33.15 -8.64
N PRO A 1127 12.10 33.84 -8.14
CA PRO A 1127 13.47 33.35 -8.21
C PRO A 1127 13.77 32.32 -7.13
N TYR A 1128 14.45 31.25 -7.55
CA TYR A 1128 15.09 30.26 -6.71
C TYR A 1128 16.61 30.31 -6.93
N VAL A 1129 17.39 29.99 -5.90
CA VAL A 1129 18.85 29.84 -6.03
C VAL A 1129 19.19 28.35 -6.12
N VAL A 1130 19.66 27.93 -7.30
CA VAL A 1130 19.79 26.50 -7.66
C VAL A 1130 21.25 26.11 -7.85
N PHE A 1131 21.72 25.20 -7.00
CA PHE A 1131 23.01 24.52 -7.07
C PHE A 1131 22.84 23.18 -7.79
N ASN A 1132 23.49 23.04 -8.94
CA ASN A 1132 23.49 21.82 -9.75
C ASN A 1132 24.82 21.09 -9.54
N ASP A 1133 24.88 19.78 -9.77
CA ASP A 1133 26.08 18.95 -9.56
C ASP A 1133 26.60 18.88 -8.10
N VAL A 1134 25.67 18.88 -7.13
CA VAL A 1134 25.98 18.72 -5.70
C VAL A 1134 26.37 17.26 -5.44
N VAL A 1135 27.68 16.99 -5.38
CA VAL A 1135 28.28 15.68 -5.06
C VAL A 1135 29.00 15.71 -3.71
N CYS A 1136 29.06 14.59 -2.99
CA CYS A 1136 29.80 14.46 -1.72
C CYS A 1136 31.26 14.94 -1.81
N THR A 1137 31.75 15.60 -0.76
CA THR A 1137 33.12 16.12 -0.63
C THR A 1137 33.96 15.33 0.40
N SER A 1138 35.22 15.69 0.61
CA SER A 1138 36.05 15.16 1.72
C SER A 1138 35.82 15.95 3.01
N GLU A 1139 36.01 17.26 2.97
CA GLU A 1139 35.61 18.19 4.03
C GLU A 1139 34.16 18.66 3.84
N SER A 1140 33.56 19.22 4.89
CA SER A 1140 32.19 19.74 4.87
C SER A 1140 32.19 21.26 4.77
N TYR A 1141 31.25 21.83 4.02
CA TYR A 1141 31.18 23.28 3.82
C TYR A 1141 29.75 23.78 3.89
N GLN A 1142 29.56 24.94 4.53
CA GLN A 1142 28.34 25.73 4.51
C GLN A 1142 28.47 26.78 3.41
N ILE A 1143 27.50 26.84 2.50
CA ILE A 1143 27.39 27.90 1.49
C ILE A 1143 26.26 28.82 1.93
N ASP A 1144 26.62 29.96 2.53
CA ASP A 1144 25.67 31.01 2.88
C ASP A 1144 25.41 31.88 1.65
N VAL A 1145 24.13 32.04 1.28
CA VAL A 1145 23.68 32.76 0.10
C VAL A 1145 23.05 34.08 0.50
N PHE A 1146 23.46 35.17 -0.17
CA PHE A 1146 22.98 36.52 0.07
C PHE A 1146 22.52 37.20 -1.23
N ALA A 1147 21.64 38.18 -1.08
CA ALA A 1147 21.28 39.10 -2.15
C ALA A 1147 22.53 39.87 -2.65
N PRO A 1148 22.62 40.19 -3.95
CA PRO A 1148 23.82 40.78 -4.55
C PRO A 1148 24.16 42.15 -3.95
N ASN A 1149 25.46 42.43 -3.82
CA ASN A 1149 26.01 43.63 -3.17
C ASN A 1149 25.67 43.74 -1.67
N SER A 1150 25.53 42.62 -0.95
CA SER A 1150 25.31 42.63 0.50
C SER A 1150 26.43 43.38 1.24
N SER A 1151 26.05 44.26 2.17
CA SER A 1151 26.97 44.95 3.08
C SER A 1151 27.30 44.14 4.35
N SER A 1152 26.73 42.94 4.51
CA SER A 1152 26.94 42.08 5.67
C SER A 1152 26.74 40.60 5.34
N HIS A 1153 27.75 39.77 5.62
CA HIS A 1153 27.68 38.29 5.49
C HIS A 1153 27.43 37.59 6.84
N VAL A 1154 26.56 38.18 7.65
CA VAL A 1154 26.08 37.63 8.93
C VAL A 1154 24.83 36.77 8.69
N VAL A 1155 24.84 35.54 9.19
CA VAL A 1155 23.76 34.55 9.01
C VAL A 1155 22.69 34.77 10.09
N ASP A 1156 21.84 35.78 9.88
CA ASP A 1156 20.70 36.10 10.77
C ASP A 1156 19.47 36.41 9.89
N PRO A 1157 18.50 35.48 9.73
CA PRO A 1157 17.34 35.66 8.85
C PRO A 1157 16.31 36.67 9.36
N VAL A 1158 16.51 37.24 10.56
CA VAL A 1158 15.63 38.26 11.17
C VAL A 1158 16.27 39.65 11.08
N LYS A 1159 17.59 39.76 11.25
CA LYS A 1159 18.32 41.05 11.30
C LYS A 1159 19.17 41.35 10.07
N ASN A 1160 19.53 40.36 9.25
CA ASN A 1160 20.20 40.60 7.97
C ASN A 1160 19.19 40.43 6.81
N PRO A 1161 18.56 41.52 6.33
CA PRO A 1161 17.58 41.45 5.26
C PRO A 1161 18.18 41.04 3.90
N SER A 1162 19.49 40.84 3.79
CA SER A 1162 20.16 40.32 2.59
C SER A 1162 20.43 38.81 2.64
N PHE A 1163 20.20 38.09 3.74
CA PHE A 1163 20.47 36.65 3.83
C PHE A 1163 19.31 35.82 3.27
N ILE A 1164 19.57 35.06 2.18
CA ILE A 1164 18.56 34.28 1.45
C ILE A 1164 18.36 32.90 2.10
N GLY A 1165 19.45 32.25 2.48
CA GLY A 1165 19.46 30.89 3.02
C GLY A 1165 20.84 30.24 2.86
N HIS A 1166 21.00 28.99 3.31
CA HIS A 1166 22.26 28.25 3.17
C HIS A 1166 22.07 26.84 2.62
N ILE A 1167 23.11 26.29 2.00
CA ILE A 1167 23.19 24.88 1.62
C ILE A 1167 24.45 24.25 2.20
N PHE A 1168 24.29 23.10 2.85
CA PHE A 1168 25.40 22.29 3.36
C PHE A 1168 25.90 21.30 2.31
N ARG A 1169 27.22 21.26 2.14
CA ARG A 1169 27.97 20.30 1.33
C ARG A 1169 28.65 19.34 2.30
N LEU A 1170 28.04 18.18 2.55
CA LEU A 1170 28.56 17.20 3.52
C LEU A 1170 29.81 16.50 2.98
N GLY A 1171 30.85 16.44 3.82
CA GLY A 1171 32.08 15.71 3.59
C GLY A 1171 32.17 14.48 4.47
N MET A 1172 32.39 13.31 3.87
CA MET A 1172 32.42 12.02 4.60
C MET A 1172 33.85 11.53 4.88
N GLY A 1173 34.82 12.44 4.92
CA GLY A 1173 36.23 12.14 5.17
C GLY A 1173 36.93 11.36 4.04
N ARG A 1174 38.11 10.83 4.34
CA ARG A 1174 38.88 9.93 3.46
C ARG A 1174 39.04 8.58 4.16
N SER A 1175 38.44 7.51 3.62
CA SER A 1175 38.77 6.15 4.07
C SER A 1175 40.06 5.67 3.40
N THR A 1176 40.69 4.65 3.97
CA THR A 1176 41.92 4.02 3.47
C THR A 1176 41.75 3.25 2.14
N GLY A 1177 40.54 3.19 1.56
CA GLY A 1177 40.27 2.55 0.26
C GLY A 1177 39.47 3.40 -0.74
N GLY A 1178 38.99 4.58 -0.36
CA GLY A 1178 38.14 5.42 -1.24
C GLY A 1178 37.16 6.32 -0.48
N PHE A 1179 36.20 6.88 -1.22
CA PHE A 1179 35.12 7.71 -0.65
C PHE A 1179 33.95 6.82 -0.22
N ARG A 1180 33.37 7.08 0.97
CA ARG A 1180 32.21 6.31 1.50
C ARG A 1180 30.85 6.67 0.86
N CYS A 1181 30.81 7.64 -0.06
CA CYS A 1181 29.58 8.20 -0.61
C CYS A 1181 29.42 7.89 -2.12
N ASP A 1182 28.17 7.70 -2.55
CA ASP A 1182 27.79 7.70 -3.95
C ASP A 1182 28.18 9.05 -4.60
N LYS A 1183 28.72 8.99 -5.82
CA LYS A 1183 29.14 10.16 -6.60
C LYS A 1183 28.06 10.68 -7.54
N SER A 1184 26.87 10.08 -7.53
CA SER A 1184 25.69 10.56 -8.25
C SER A 1184 25.41 12.04 -7.91
N PRO A 1185 25.46 12.95 -8.89
CA PRO A 1185 25.18 14.37 -8.66
C PRO A 1185 23.70 14.60 -8.38
N VAL A 1186 23.40 15.38 -7.36
CA VAL A 1186 22.04 15.86 -7.07
C VAL A 1186 21.94 17.38 -7.21
N THR A 1187 20.72 17.89 -7.29
CA THR A 1187 20.42 19.33 -7.33
C THR A 1187 19.90 19.79 -5.96
N ARG A 1188 20.17 21.04 -5.58
CA ARG A 1188 19.66 21.68 -4.36
C ARG A 1188 19.19 23.10 -4.67
N CYS A 1189 18.04 23.48 -4.13
CA CYS A 1189 17.37 24.75 -4.38
C CYS A 1189 17.09 25.47 -3.06
N LEU A 1190 17.21 26.80 -3.07
CA LEU A 1190 16.69 27.68 -2.02
C LEU A 1190 15.58 28.55 -2.64
N ASP A 1191 14.48 28.72 -1.92
CA ASP A 1191 13.50 29.78 -2.22
C ASP A 1191 14.16 31.14 -2.00
N ALA A 1192 13.96 32.06 -2.94
CA ALA A 1192 14.42 33.43 -2.84
C ALA A 1192 13.34 34.46 -3.22
N GLN A 1193 12.05 34.10 -3.14
CA GLN A 1193 10.91 34.95 -3.50
C GLN A 1193 10.97 36.34 -2.83
N LYS A 1194 11.41 36.42 -1.57
CA LYS A 1194 11.52 37.67 -0.80
C LYS A 1194 12.54 38.66 -1.36
N TRP A 1195 13.50 38.20 -2.18
CA TRP A 1195 14.58 39.00 -2.78
C TRP A 1195 14.42 39.17 -4.28
N ALA A 1196 13.18 39.05 -4.79
CA ALA A 1196 12.94 39.09 -6.22
C ALA A 1196 13.41 40.40 -6.88
N ASN A 1197 13.28 41.55 -6.23
CA ASN A 1197 13.70 42.81 -6.84
C ASN A 1197 15.23 42.92 -7.00
N GLU A 1198 15.95 42.38 -6.02
CA GLU A 1198 17.41 42.37 -5.92
C GLU A 1198 18.03 41.35 -6.88
N LEU A 1199 17.35 40.23 -7.12
CA LEU A 1199 17.83 39.10 -7.93
C LEU A 1199 17.56 39.23 -9.44
N LYS A 1200 17.04 40.37 -9.91
CA LYS A 1200 16.69 40.60 -11.33
C LYS A 1200 17.90 40.59 -12.29
N GLU A 1201 19.12 40.78 -11.79
CA GLU A 1201 20.35 40.57 -12.56
C GLU A 1201 20.86 39.11 -12.58
N GLY A 1202 20.18 38.18 -11.91
CA GLY A 1202 20.52 36.75 -11.91
C GLY A 1202 21.78 36.37 -11.11
N LYS A 1203 22.25 37.25 -10.23
CA LYS A 1203 23.45 37.06 -9.38
C LYS A 1203 23.05 36.96 -7.91
N VAL A 1204 23.79 36.16 -7.16
CA VAL A 1204 23.82 36.13 -5.68
C VAL A 1204 25.25 36.36 -5.22
N ASP A 1205 25.38 36.85 -3.99
CA ASP A 1205 26.64 36.83 -3.24
C ASP A 1205 26.69 35.57 -2.37
N CYS A 1206 27.88 35.01 -2.14
CA CYS A 1206 28.04 33.69 -1.54
C CYS A 1206 29.30 33.58 -0.68
N LYS A 1207 29.12 33.18 0.58
CA LYS A 1207 30.19 32.92 1.53
C LYS A 1207 30.27 31.42 1.78
N VAL A 1208 31.33 30.78 1.27
CA VAL A 1208 31.62 29.36 1.56
C VAL A 1208 32.51 29.28 2.79
N THR A 1209 32.02 28.62 3.82
CA THR A 1209 32.75 28.40 5.08
C THR A 1209 33.00 26.89 5.26
N GLU A 1210 34.24 26.48 5.46
CA GLU A 1210 34.59 25.11 5.84
C GLU A 1210 34.12 24.85 7.29
N LEU A 1211 33.24 23.87 7.47
CA LEU A 1211 32.58 23.60 8.75
C LEU A 1211 33.55 23.04 9.80
N GLN A 1212 34.54 22.24 9.39
CA GLN A 1212 35.54 21.66 10.29
C GLN A 1212 36.49 22.71 10.90
N THR A 1213 36.65 23.87 10.29
CA THR A 1213 37.68 24.87 10.66
C THR A 1213 37.14 26.27 10.90
N GLY A 1214 35.87 26.54 10.55
CA GLY A 1214 35.29 27.88 10.50
C GLY A 1214 35.90 28.78 9.41
N LYS A 1215 36.76 28.25 8.54
CA LYS A 1215 37.53 29.04 7.58
C LYS A 1215 36.68 29.41 6.37
N VAL A 1216 36.55 30.72 6.12
CA VAL A 1216 35.98 31.22 4.86
C VAL A 1216 36.94 30.91 3.71
N ILE A 1217 36.43 30.25 2.68
CA ILE A 1217 37.17 29.86 1.48
C ILE A 1217 37.15 31.02 0.48
N ASP A 1218 38.30 31.30 -0.17
CA ASP A 1218 38.41 32.35 -1.18
C ASP A 1218 37.48 32.09 -2.39
N GLU A 1219 36.84 33.16 -2.86
CA GLU A 1219 35.85 33.12 -3.94
C GLU A 1219 36.41 32.55 -5.25
N ASN A 1220 37.68 32.84 -5.56
CA ASN A 1220 38.37 32.35 -6.75
C ASN A 1220 38.79 30.88 -6.62
N VAL A 1221 38.65 30.29 -5.43
CA VAL A 1221 38.90 28.87 -5.15
C VAL A 1221 37.60 28.08 -5.22
N TRP A 1222 36.59 28.43 -4.40
CA TRP A 1222 35.36 27.63 -4.35
C TRP A 1222 34.52 27.73 -5.64
N LYS A 1223 34.59 28.84 -6.41
CA LYS A 1223 33.92 28.93 -7.72
C LYS A 1223 34.43 27.93 -8.77
N LYS A 1224 35.54 27.22 -8.49
CA LYS A 1224 36.07 26.14 -9.35
C LYS A 1224 35.58 24.75 -8.91
N TRP A 1225 34.80 24.64 -7.84
CA TRP A 1225 34.34 23.36 -7.29
C TRP A 1225 32.93 22.98 -7.79
N LYS A 1226 32.75 21.70 -8.16
CA LYS A 1226 31.48 21.19 -8.70
C LYS A 1226 30.39 21.20 -7.61
N GLY A 1227 29.22 21.76 -7.91
CA GLY A 1227 28.14 21.92 -6.93
C GLY A 1227 28.35 23.01 -5.88
N PHE A 1228 29.27 23.95 -6.08
CA PHE A 1228 29.45 25.12 -5.19
C PHE A 1228 29.01 26.45 -5.82
N VAL A 1229 28.83 26.51 -7.14
CA VAL A 1229 28.37 27.71 -7.83
C VAL A 1229 26.85 27.66 -8.01
N PRO A 1230 26.08 28.57 -7.39
CA PRO A 1230 24.65 28.68 -7.65
C PRO A 1230 24.33 29.31 -9.00
N SER A 1231 23.12 29.04 -9.49
CA SER A 1231 22.47 29.79 -10.56
C SER A 1231 21.11 30.28 -10.09
N VAL A 1232 20.81 31.57 -10.26
CA VAL A 1232 19.46 32.09 -10.00
C VAL A 1232 18.54 31.62 -11.12
N ARG A 1233 17.44 30.94 -10.77
CA ARG A 1233 16.44 30.41 -11.69
C ARG A 1233 15.11 31.09 -11.40
N TRP A 1234 14.73 31.98 -12.30
CA TRP A 1234 13.44 32.65 -12.30
C TRP A 1234 12.38 31.73 -12.90
N VAL A 1235 11.43 31.31 -12.06
CA VAL A 1235 10.24 30.56 -12.44
C VAL A 1235 9.12 31.57 -12.66
N PHE A 1236 8.81 31.86 -13.92
CA PHE A 1236 7.69 32.72 -14.30
C PHE A 1236 6.44 31.87 -14.53
N GLU A 1237 5.29 32.35 -14.08
CA GLU A 1237 3.95 31.91 -14.51
C GLU A 1237 3.67 32.33 -15.96
#